data_AF-A0A0L0CAL8-F1
#
_entry.id   AF-A0A0L0CAL8-F1
#
_cell.length_a   1.000
_cell.length_b   1.000
_cell.length_c   1.000
_cell.angle_alpha   90.00
_cell.angle_beta   90.00
_cell.angle_gamma   90.00
#
_symmetry.space_group_name_H-M   'P 1'
#
loop_
_entity.id
_entity.type
_entity.pdbx_description
1 polymer ?
#
loop_
_entity_poly.entity_id
_entity_poly.type
_entity_poly.pdbx_seq_one_letter_code
_entity_poly.pdbx_strand_id
1 'polypeptide(L)'
;MDYLQQLYARLFGTNPEDIAINSSSSNNNNNGNTSTNNLPRKVVAFGNVLLDHTAHINDTELLDRYKLSLNTRAEMDVETISKVTAEAIVNKEEDPHLGGSALNTVRILKNLGTEALFFGAVGDDKQAGVVADLLTKSGMETKLQTIADTPTGRCICLVHKDSLALYANIGASSKFSTDYLAKVQQEENAFFLRNSGRKQIFYVEGFFVPQREEVSTYIVTNFIKGRRRLAVNLSADYIVKMNYDHMIYLINNAMFVFGNKDEFETLRECWGAKNIEELIRGILDYSTGPKIFVMTKGADGVELITNYEDELSPPGKLTFQMFNTPRIENIVDTTGCGDAFAAAFLHAWLEKRILSECIRFACDISAKVATQDTKLLDRYKLSMNTECEIDDQTLAEVTAEVIVNKEQHEPKLGGSAMNTVCILKSLGTNAIFFGACGDDAQSEIMYELLKNANMDRFQFKLQTVPDTATGRRISLVHKDSNAKYTNNGASVKFTGAYLQQVEREENGSFLRPLNRKQIFYIEGFFVPKCEAVTTFIVRHYIKGRHYLALNLSADYIVRINFPHMLFLANNSLFIFGNRVEFDAFRECWGASCIKELAIALAKESKVPKILVITNGAEYVELITNYVDEKSGPGNLTFYSFHITPAENVTDATGCGDVFVSAFLHEWLNKSSLSQCARVACGLATKSIQNNGRCSYRESFTSV
;
A
#
# COMPACT_ATOMS: atom_id res chain seq x y z
N MET A 1 3.06 -5.47 16.06
CA MET A 1 2.64 -4.64 14.92
C MET A 1 3.85 -4.05 14.21
N ASP A 2 4.80 -3.45 14.94
CA ASP A 2 6.04 -2.86 14.38
C ASP A 2 6.87 -3.79 13.49
N TYR A 3 7.03 -5.07 13.85
CA TYR A 3 7.76 -6.04 13.01
C TYR A 3 7.08 -6.29 11.66
N LEU A 4 5.75 -6.44 11.64
CA LEU A 4 4.98 -6.59 10.39
C LEU A 4 5.07 -5.32 9.55
N GLN A 5 5.03 -4.15 10.18
CA GLN A 5 5.11 -2.86 9.49
C GLN A 5 6.50 -2.61 8.88
N GLN A 6 7.58 -2.90 9.60
CA GLN A 6 8.96 -2.87 9.08
C GLN A 6 9.19 -3.90 7.96
N LEU A 7 8.55 -5.06 8.06
CA LEU A 7 8.62 -6.10 7.05
C LEU A 7 7.82 -5.72 5.80
N TYR A 8 6.64 -5.12 5.94
CA TYR A 8 5.87 -4.54 4.83
C TYR A 8 6.66 -3.42 4.14
N ALA A 9 7.36 -2.60 4.91
CA ALA A 9 8.31 -1.60 4.40
C ALA A 9 9.44 -2.22 3.55
N ARG A 10 9.98 -3.38 3.94
CA ARG A 10 11.02 -4.10 3.15
C ARG A 10 10.46 -4.83 1.93
N LEU A 11 9.25 -5.36 2.04
CA LEU A 11 8.57 -6.04 0.93
C LEU A 11 8.15 -5.08 -0.18
N PHE A 12 7.82 -3.84 0.19
CA PHE A 12 7.11 -2.91 -0.69
C PHE A 12 7.74 -1.49 -0.75
N GLY A 13 8.96 -1.31 -0.24
CA GLY A 13 9.86 -0.22 -0.68
C GLY A 13 9.98 1.05 0.18
N THR A 14 10.24 0.97 1.49
CA THR A 14 10.93 2.08 2.20
C THR A 14 12.42 1.74 2.37
N ASN A 15 13.29 2.70 2.09
CA ASN A 15 14.74 2.55 2.12
C ASN A 15 15.24 1.96 3.46
N PRO A 16 16.14 0.96 3.46
CA PRO A 16 16.76 0.44 4.68
C PRO A 16 17.60 1.49 5.45
N GLU A 17 18.04 2.55 4.76
CA GLU A 17 18.90 3.59 5.32
C GLU A 17 18.17 4.56 6.28
N ASP A 18 16.84 4.68 6.19
CA ASP A 18 16.06 5.55 7.07
C ASP A 18 15.67 4.89 8.41
N ILE A 19 16.07 3.63 8.64
CA ILE A 19 15.74 2.87 9.86
C ILE A 19 16.90 2.86 10.87
N ALA A 20 18.06 3.42 10.53
CA ALA A 20 19.27 3.36 11.35
C ALA A 20 19.58 4.63 12.14
N ILE A 21 18.63 5.22 12.87
CA ILE A 21 18.95 6.16 13.96
C ILE A 21 17.97 5.93 15.13
N ASN A 22 18.29 4.96 15.99
CA ASN A 22 18.15 5.04 17.45
C ASN A 22 18.35 3.67 18.12
N SER A 23 19.62 3.28 18.26
CA SER A 23 20.05 2.46 19.40
C SER A 23 21.53 2.74 19.68
N SER A 24 21.80 3.75 20.51
CA SER A 24 23.02 3.78 21.34
C SER A 24 22.92 2.58 22.31
N SER A 25 23.94 1.77 22.61
CA SER A 25 25.38 1.99 22.60
C SER A 25 26.07 0.66 22.95
N SER A 26 27.07 0.25 22.18
CA SER A 26 28.28 -0.40 22.71
C SER A 26 29.37 -0.35 21.66
N ASN A 27 30.41 0.44 21.95
CA ASN A 27 31.67 0.47 21.23
C ASN A 27 32.20 -0.94 20.97
N ASN A 28 32.47 -1.26 19.71
CA ASN A 28 33.66 -2.00 19.33
C ASN A 28 34.04 -1.64 17.89
N ASN A 29 35.10 -0.83 17.79
CA ASN A 29 35.90 -0.74 16.59
C ASN A 29 36.36 -2.14 16.17
N ASN A 30 36.03 -2.57 14.96
CA ASN A 30 36.91 -3.42 14.18
C ASN A 30 36.57 -3.32 12.69
N ASN A 31 37.59 -2.89 11.94
CA ASN A 31 37.73 -3.10 10.50
C ASN A 31 37.42 -4.55 10.14
N GLY A 32 36.56 -4.79 9.14
CA GLY A 32 36.19 -6.14 8.75
C GLY A 32 35.34 -6.21 7.48
N ASN A 33 35.84 -5.62 6.39
CA ASN A 33 35.34 -5.90 5.05
C ASN A 33 35.77 -7.32 4.64
N THR A 34 35.05 -8.36 5.10
CA THR A 34 35.06 -9.78 4.60
C THR A 34 34.28 -10.70 5.57
N SER A 35 33.10 -11.23 5.20
CA SER A 35 32.64 -12.59 5.64
C SER A 35 31.25 -13.06 5.16
N THR A 36 30.40 -12.25 4.51
CA THR A 36 29.04 -12.70 4.09
C THR A 36 29.02 -13.61 2.85
N ASN A 37 30.06 -13.63 2.02
CA ASN A 37 30.13 -14.45 0.81
C ASN A 37 30.37 -15.96 1.06
N ASN A 38 30.35 -16.42 2.31
CA ASN A 38 30.74 -17.78 2.70
C ASN A 38 29.71 -18.55 3.57
N LEU A 39 28.42 -18.14 3.65
CA LEU A 39 27.35 -18.92 4.34
C LEU A 39 26.21 -19.44 3.42
N PRO A 40 25.92 -20.77 3.38
CA PRO A 40 25.08 -21.38 2.35
C PRO A 40 23.65 -20.89 2.47
N ARG A 41 22.98 -20.74 1.33
CA ARG A 41 21.66 -20.10 1.24
C ARG A 41 20.61 -20.91 1.97
N LYS A 42 19.74 -20.23 2.72
CA LYS A 42 18.68 -20.87 3.51
C LYS A 42 17.63 -21.53 2.61
N VAL A 43 17.37 -20.97 1.43
CA VAL A 43 16.46 -21.56 0.43
C VAL A 43 17.14 -21.68 -0.92
N VAL A 44 16.98 -22.84 -1.57
CA VAL A 44 17.43 -23.11 -2.94
C VAL A 44 16.22 -23.55 -3.75
N ALA A 45 15.78 -22.73 -4.69
CA ALA A 45 14.57 -23.01 -5.46
C ALA A 45 14.86 -23.41 -6.90
N PHE A 46 14.02 -24.27 -7.45
CA PHE A 46 14.06 -24.73 -8.84
C PHE A 46 12.72 -24.44 -9.49
N GLY A 47 12.74 -23.78 -10.64
CA GLY A 47 11.51 -23.49 -11.38
C GLY A 47 11.76 -22.95 -12.78
N ASN A 48 10.66 -22.64 -13.43
CA ASN A 48 10.64 -22.12 -14.78
C ASN A 48 10.90 -20.61 -14.77
N VAL A 49 11.72 -20.15 -15.71
CA VAL A 49 11.94 -18.73 -15.98
C VAL A 49 11.01 -18.33 -17.12
N LEU A 50 10.07 -17.44 -16.83
CA LEU A 50 9.15 -16.87 -17.81
C LEU A 50 9.37 -15.37 -17.88
N LEU A 51 9.36 -14.84 -19.09
CA LEU A 51 9.22 -13.42 -19.32
C LEU A 51 7.74 -13.10 -19.59
N ASP A 52 7.10 -12.46 -18.63
CA ASP A 52 5.68 -12.18 -18.64
C ASP A 52 5.41 -10.82 -19.27
N HIS A 53 4.57 -10.81 -20.28
CA HIS A 53 3.99 -9.62 -20.86
C HIS A 53 2.54 -9.53 -20.44
N THR A 54 2.04 -8.32 -20.19
CA THR A 54 0.60 -8.06 -20.19
C THR A 54 0.27 -7.20 -21.40
N ALA A 55 -0.90 -7.41 -21.97
CA ALA A 55 -1.44 -6.52 -22.98
C ALA A 55 -2.93 -6.31 -22.72
N HIS A 56 -3.30 -5.04 -22.56
CA HIS A 56 -4.70 -4.63 -22.47
C HIS A 56 -5.24 -4.41 -23.90
N ILE A 57 -6.13 -5.30 -24.33
CA ILE A 57 -6.71 -5.28 -25.68
C ILE A 57 -8.10 -4.64 -25.67
N ASN A 58 -8.33 -3.69 -26.57
CA ASN A 58 -9.57 -2.90 -26.62
C ASN A 58 -10.69 -3.61 -27.39
N ASP A 59 -10.34 -4.48 -28.33
CA ASP A 59 -11.25 -5.29 -29.13
C ASP A 59 -10.85 -6.78 -29.06
N THR A 60 -11.69 -7.64 -29.63
CA THR A 60 -11.48 -9.09 -29.65
C THR A 60 -10.92 -9.59 -30.98
N GLU A 61 -10.58 -8.71 -31.94
CA GLU A 61 -10.11 -9.13 -33.28
C GLU A 61 -8.77 -9.88 -33.20
N LEU A 62 -7.92 -9.51 -32.24
CA LEU A 62 -6.70 -10.26 -31.93
C LEU A 62 -7.04 -11.69 -31.47
N LEU A 63 -8.04 -11.85 -30.59
CA LEU A 63 -8.41 -13.16 -30.06
C LEU A 63 -8.92 -14.08 -31.18
N ASP A 64 -9.78 -13.56 -32.06
CA ASP A 64 -10.34 -14.33 -33.17
C ASP A 64 -9.26 -14.78 -34.17
N ARG A 65 -8.31 -13.89 -34.50
CA ARG A 65 -7.22 -14.20 -35.45
C ARG A 65 -6.29 -15.30 -34.97
N TYR A 66 -5.94 -15.29 -33.69
CA TYR A 66 -5.04 -16.28 -33.10
C TYR A 66 -5.79 -17.44 -32.43
N LYS A 67 -7.13 -17.48 -32.53
CA LYS A 67 -8.01 -18.49 -31.92
C LYS A 67 -7.82 -18.60 -30.40
N LEU A 68 -7.75 -17.45 -29.74
CA LEU A 68 -7.58 -17.31 -28.31
C LEU A 68 -8.92 -17.12 -27.63
N SER A 69 -9.00 -17.52 -26.37
CA SER A 69 -10.20 -17.46 -25.56
C SER A 69 -9.89 -16.75 -24.25
N LEU A 70 -10.75 -15.81 -23.86
CA LEU A 70 -10.71 -15.20 -22.53
C LEU A 70 -11.00 -16.26 -21.45
N ASN A 71 -10.59 -15.99 -20.21
CA ASN A 71 -10.68 -16.88 -19.05
C ASN A 71 -9.98 -18.24 -19.24
N THR A 72 -8.98 -18.28 -20.12
CA THR A 72 -8.21 -19.49 -20.45
C THR A 72 -6.79 -19.39 -19.89
N ARG A 73 -6.27 -20.52 -19.43
CA ARG A 73 -4.83 -20.72 -19.14
C ARG A 73 -4.35 -21.90 -19.99
N ALA A 74 -3.49 -21.65 -20.96
CA ALA A 74 -3.08 -22.69 -21.92
C ALA A 74 -1.62 -22.52 -22.36
N GLU A 75 -1.06 -23.61 -22.87
CA GLU A 75 0.22 -23.57 -23.56
C GLU A 75 0.06 -23.11 -25.01
N MET A 76 1.04 -22.36 -25.51
CA MET A 76 1.11 -21.90 -26.89
C MET A 76 2.57 -21.93 -27.36
N ASP A 77 2.82 -22.10 -28.65
CA ASP A 77 4.19 -22.04 -29.17
C ASP A 77 4.78 -20.62 -29.06
N VAL A 78 6.11 -20.54 -28.90
CA VAL A 78 6.80 -19.27 -28.69
C VAL A 78 6.66 -18.32 -29.88
N GLU A 79 6.55 -18.83 -31.11
CA GLU A 79 6.44 -17.99 -32.30
C GLU A 79 5.09 -17.27 -32.33
N THR A 80 4.00 -17.99 -32.03
CA THR A 80 2.67 -17.41 -31.90
C THR A 80 2.58 -16.46 -30.71
N ILE A 81 3.14 -16.81 -29.53
CA ILE A 81 3.21 -15.87 -28.39
C ILE A 81 3.93 -14.58 -28.81
N SER A 82 5.05 -14.69 -29.53
CA SER A 82 5.80 -13.51 -29.98
C SER A 82 5.01 -12.62 -30.93
N LYS A 83 4.26 -13.22 -31.87
CA LYS A 83 3.39 -12.49 -32.80
C LYS A 83 2.24 -11.81 -32.08
N VAL A 84 1.56 -12.54 -31.19
CA VAL A 84 0.48 -12.02 -30.33
C VAL A 84 0.99 -10.88 -29.47
N THR A 85 2.12 -11.04 -28.78
CA THR A 85 2.74 -10.01 -27.95
C THR A 85 3.12 -8.77 -28.77
N ALA A 86 3.79 -8.96 -29.91
CA ALA A 86 4.20 -7.85 -30.75
C ALA A 86 3.00 -7.05 -31.28
N GLU A 87 1.90 -7.73 -31.61
CA GLU A 87 0.67 -7.10 -32.11
C GLU A 87 -0.20 -6.49 -31.00
N ALA A 88 -0.23 -7.09 -29.82
CA ALA A 88 -1.00 -6.58 -28.70
C ALA A 88 -0.36 -5.35 -28.03
N ILE A 89 0.96 -5.16 -28.19
CA ILE A 89 1.75 -4.11 -27.50
C ILE A 89 2.08 -2.91 -28.42
N VAL A 90 1.64 -2.91 -29.70
CA VAL A 90 2.06 -1.96 -30.77
C VAL A 90 2.06 -0.46 -30.40
N ASN A 91 1.32 0.00 -29.38
CA ASN A 91 1.23 1.41 -28.99
C ASN A 91 1.47 1.70 -27.49
N LYS A 92 2.01 0.77 -26.71
CA LYS A 92 2.29 0.99 -25.27
C LYS A 92 3.68 0.43 -24.93
N GLU A 93 4.54 1.25 -24.33
CA GLU A 93 5.74 0.74 -23.64
C GLU A 93 5.30 0.00 -22.37
N GLU A 94 4.88 -1.26 -22.50
CA GLU A 94 4.81 -2.17 -21.35
C GLU A 94 6.11 -2.99 -21.30
N ASP A 95 6.96 -2.67 -20.33
CA ASP A 95 8.18 -3.42 -20.05
C ASP A 95 7.84 -4.86 -19.62
N PRO A 96 8.59 -5.87 -20.11
CA PRO A 96 8.44 -7.24 -19.67
C PRO A 96 8.78 -7.41 -18.18
N HIS A 97 8.07 -8.34 -17.52
CA HIS A 97 8.29 -8.66 -16.11
C HIS A 97 8.81 -10.08 -15.92
N LEU A 98 9.51 -10.32 -14.80
CA LEU A 98 9.92 -11.66 -14.41
C LEU A 98 8.72 -12.45 -13.88
N GLY A 99 8.41 -13.56 -14.56
CA GLY A 99 7.40 -14.54 -14.16
C GLY A 99 8.00 -15.88 -13.71
N GLY A 100 7.11 -16.81 -13.36
CA GLY A 100 7.45 -18.14 -12.82
C GLY A 100 7.20 -18.26 -11.33
N SER A 101 6.54 -19.34 -10.89
CA SER A 101 6.03 -19.48 -9.52
C SER A 101 7.15 -19.58 -8.47
N ALA A 102 8.20 -20.37 -8.74
CA ALA A 102 9.36 -20.47 -7.87
C ALA A 102 10.20 -19.19 -7.90
N LEU A 103 10.27 -18.49 -9.04
CA LEU A 103 10.98 -17.21 -9.11
C LEU A 103 10.24 -16.14 -8.29
N ASN A 104 8.92 -16.07 -8.37
CA ASN A 104 8.08 -15.21 -7.54
C ASN A 104 8.25 -15.54 -6.05
N THR A 105 8.19 -16.82 -5.70
CA THR A 105 8.43 -17.32 -4.33
C THR A 105 9.78 -16.82 -3.79
N VAL A 106 10.85 -16.94 -4.59
CA VAL A 106 12.19 -16.51 -4.20
C VAL A 106 12.31 -14.99 -4.07
N ARG A 107 11.68 -14.21 -4.96
CA ARG A 107 11.65 -12.75 -4.86
C ARG A 107 11.04 -12.30 -3.52
N ILE A 108 9.94 -12.94 -3.11
CA ILE A 108 9.27 -12.64 -1.84
C ILE A 108 10.16 -13.08 -0.66
N LEU A 109 10.73 -14.28 -0.70
CA LEU A 109 11.70 -14.74 0.32
C LEU A 109 12.85 -13.75 0.52
N LYS A 110 13.42 -13.25 -0.59
CA LYS A 110 14.49 -12.26 -0.56
C LYS A 110 14.02 -10.97 0.11
N ASN A 111 12.86 -10.46 -0.26
CA ASN A 111 12.29 -9.24 0.31
C ASN A 111 11.95 -9.39 1.81
N LEU A 112 11.61 -10.61 2.25
CA LEU A 112 11.49 -10.97 3.67
C LEU A 112 12.85 -11.04 4.41
N GLY A 113 13.97 -10.89 3.71
CA GLY A 113 15.33 -10.99 4.26
C GLY A 113 15.88 -12.43 4.32
N THR A 114 15.29 -13.37 3.58
CA THR A 114 15.81 -14.74 3.47
C THR A 114 16.84 -14.83 2.36
N GLU A 115 18.03 -15.35 2.69
CA GLU A 115 19.03 -15.70 1.71
C GLU A 115 18.54 -16.87 0.83
N ALA A 116 18.16 -16.56 -0.41
CA ALA A 116 17.61 -17.50 -1.37
C ALA A 116 18.42 -17.52 -2.68
N LEU A 117 18.56 -18.71 -3.27
CA LEU A 117 19.19 -18.95 -4.57
C LEU A 117 18.18 -19.61 -5.50
N PHE A 118 18.08 -19.11 -6.74
CA PHE A 118 17.19 -19.67 -7.75
C PHE A 118 17.95 -20.37 -8.88
N PHE A 119 17.48 -21.55 -9.27
CA PHE A 119 17.95 -22.32 -10.43
C PHE A 119 16.85 -22.38 -11.50
N GLY A 120 17.24 -22.18 -12.76
CA GLY A 120 16.35 -22.28 -13.91
C GLY A 120 17.13 -22.26 -15.22
N ALA A 121 16.44 -22.22 -16.36
CA ALA A 121 17.08 -22.12 -17.67
C ALA A 121 16.48 -21.03 -18.56
N VAL A 122 17.34 -20.42 -19.36
CA VAL A 122 17.03 -19.41 -20.37
C VAL A 122 17.60 -19.82 -21.72
N GLY A 123 17.07 -19.26 -22.80
CA GLY A 123 17.62 -19.49 -24.14
C GLY A 123 18.92 -18.73 -24.36
N ASP A 124 19.59 -19.01 -25.47
CA ASP A 124 20.64 -18.13 -26.01
C ASP A 124 20.00 -17.08 -26.93
N ASP A 125 19.23 -16.16 -26.33
CA ASP A 125 18.48 -15.14 -27.06
C ASP A 125 18.48 -13.77 -26.35
N LYS A 126 17.96 -12.75 -27.05
CA LYS A 126 17.87 -11.39 -26.49
C LYS A 126 17.04 -11.32 -25.22
N GLN A 127 16.06 -12.21 -25.05
CA GLN A 127 15.20 -12.20 -23.86
C GLN A 127 15.93 -12.73 -22.64
N ALA A 128 16.88 -13.64 -22.80
CA ALA A 128 17.79 -14.03 -21.72
C ALA A 128 18.59 -12.83 -21.19
N GLY A 129 18.98 -11.89 -22.07
CA GLY A 129 19.58 -10.62 -21.67
C GLY A 129 18.65 -9.76 -20.82
N VAL A 130 17.39 -9.60 -21.24
CA VAL A 130 16.36 -8.87 -20.49
C VAL A 130 16.11 -9.51 -19.12
N VAL A 131 15.99 -10.85 -19.08
CA VAL A 131 15.85 -11.61 -17.84
C VAL A 131 17.04 -11.36 -16.90
N ALA A 132 18.26 -11.41 -17.42
CA ALA A 132 19.47 -11.15 -16.63
C ALA A 132 19.46 -9.74 -16.04
N ASP A 133 19.11 -8.72 -16.83
CA ASP A 133 19.03 -7.34 -16.37
C ASP A 133 17.98 -7.16 -15.27
N LEU A 134 16.78 -7.75 -15.42
CA LEU A 134 15.72 -7.68 -14.42
C LEU A 134 16.09 -8.41 -13.13
N LEU A 135 16.77 -9.56 -13.23
CA LEU A 135 17.27 -10.32 -12.08
C LEU A 135 18.35 -9.52 -11.33
N THR A 136 19.27 -8.90 -12.06
CA THR A 136 20.32 -8.04 -11.47
C THR A 136 19.71 -6.81 -10.80
N LYS A 137 18.75 -6.12 -11.43
CA LYS A 137 18.03 -4.98 -10.83
C LYS A 137 17.28 -5.38 -9.56
N SER A 138 16.72 -6.58 -9.54
CA SER A 138 16.07 -7.17 -8.35
C SER A 138 17.08 -7.70 -7.32
N GLY A 139 18.38 -7.61 -7.61
CA GLY A 139 19.52 -8.15 -6.84
C GLY A 139 19.45 -9.66 -6.59
N MET A 140 18.73 -10.39 -7.43
CA MET A 140 18.47 -11.81 -7.23
C MET A 140 19.73 -12.64 -7.49
N GLU A 141 20.07 -13.54 -6.57
CA GLU A 141 21.10 -14.54 -6.80
C GLU A 141 20.52 -15.73 -7.56
N THR A 142 21.06 -16.01 -8.74
CA THR A 142 20.56 -17.05 -9.63
C THR A 142 21.67 -17.90 -10.25
N LYS A 143 21.33 -19.12 -10.65
CA LYS A 143 22.13 -20.03 -11.46
C LYS A 143 21.29 -20.47 -12.65
N LEU A 144 21.46 -19.75 -13.76
CA LEU A 144 20.73 -20.00 -14.99
C LEU A 144 21.56 -20.86 -15.95
N GLN A 145 20.97 -21.95 -16.44
CA GLN A 145 21.51 -22.71 -17.56
C GLN A 145 21.11 -22.01 -18.87
N THR A 146 22.08 -21.69 -19.72
CA THR A 146 21.80 -21.22 -21.08
C THR A 146 21.63 -22.42 -21.99
N ILE A 147 20.53 -22.46 -22.74
CA ILE A 147 20.18 -23.53 -23.67
C ILE A 147 20.26 -23.01 -25.11
N ALA A 148 21.11 -23.64 -25.92
CA ALA A 148 21.21 -23.33 -27.34
C ALA A 148 19.93 -23.76 -28.11
N ASP A 149 19.64 -23.05 -29.20
CA ASP A 149 18.57 -23.37 -30.15
C ASP A 149 17.16 -23.52 -29.54
N THR A 150 16.94 -22.97 -28.34
CA THR A 150 15.65 -23.02 -27.64
C THR A 150 15.38 -21.64 -27.04
N PRO A 151 14.25 -21.00 -27.37
CA PRO A 151 13.97 -19.66 -26.86
C PRO A 151 13.71 -19.64 -25.36
N THR A 152 14.00 -18.51 -24.71
CA THR A 152 13.60 -18.23 -23.33
C THR A 152 12.08 -18.35 -23.16
N GLY A 153 11.64 -18.89 -22.03
CA GLY A 153 10.22 -19.04 -21.73
C GLY A 153 9.48 -17.71 -21.70
N ARG A 154 8.23 -17.69 -22.16
CA ARG A 154 7.41 -16.48 -22.30
C ARG A 154 5.99 -16.73 -21.84
N CYS A 155 5.37 -15.70 -21.31
CA CYS A 155 3.94 -15.67 -21.04
C CYS A 155 3.35 -14.37 -21.58
N ILE A 156 2.15 -14.44 -22.13
CA ILE A 156 1.34 -13.27 -22.44
C ILE A 156 0.02 -13.36 -21.67
N CYS A 157 -0.24 -12.34 -20.86
CA CYS A 157 -1.52 -12.09 -20.23
C CYS A 157 -2.31 -11.10 -21.08
N LEU A 158 -3.38 -11.56 -21.72
CA LEU A 158 -4.29 -10.70 -22.46
C LEU A 158 -5.45 -10.29 -21.56
N VAL A 159 -5.65 -8.99 -21.40
CA VAL A 159 -6.71 -8.43 -20.58
C VAL A 159 -7.71 -7.71 -21.48
N HIS A 160 -8.96 -8.14 -21.45
CA HIS A 160 -10.08 -7.48 -22.14
C HIS A 160 -11.22 -7.26 -21.15
N LYS A 161 -11.50 -5.99 -20.82
CA LYS A 161 -12.44 -5.62 -19.75
C LYS A 161 -12.05 -6.35 -18.44
N ASP A 162 -12.98 -7.07 -17.83
CA ASP A 162 -12.76 -7.83 -16.58
C ASP A 162 -12.29 -9.27 -16.80
N SER A 163 -12.04 -9.68 -18.06
CA SER A 163 -11.63 -11.05 -18.39
C SER A 163 -10.16 -11.10 -18.79
N LEU A 164 -9.48 -12.17 -18.34
CA LEU A 164 -8.05 -12.38 -18.56
C LEU A 164 -7.79 -13.71 -19.27
N ALA A 165 -6.78 -13.78 -20.12
CA ALA A 165 -6.26 -15.03 -20.67
C ALA A 165 -4.74 -15.10 -20.49
N LEU A 166 -4.21 -16.23 -20.02
CA LEU A 166 -2.77 -16.48 -19.96
C LEU A 166 -2.38 -17.56 -20.97
N TYR A 167 -1.42 -17.22 -21.83
CA TYR A 167 -0.79 -18.17 -22.72
C TYR A 167 0.71 -18.22 -22.46
N ALA A 168 1.21 -19.40 -22.12
CA ALA A 168 2.60 -19.59 -21.73
C ALA A 168 3.32 -20.60 -22.61
N ASN A 169 4.63 -20.41 -22.73
CA ASN A 169 5.54 -21.41 -23.24
C ASN A 169 6.76 -21.48 -22.32
N ILE A 170 7.05 -22.67 -21.80
CA ILE A 170 8.14 -22.88 -20.85
C ILE A 170 9.52 -22.75 -21.52
N GLY A 171 9.61 -22.88 -22.84
CA GLY A 171 10.83 -22.61 -23.61
C GLY A 171 12.05 -23.38 -23.09
N ALA A 172 13.18 -22.70 -22.99
CA ALA A 172 14.44 -23.24 -22.48
C ALA A 172 14.36 -23.85 -21.08
N SER A 173 13.43 -23.40 -20.23
CA SER A 173 13.19 -24.02 -18.92
C SER A 173 12.81 -25.49 -19.03
N SER A 174 12.24 -25.93 -20.16
CA SER A 174 11.90 -27.33 -20.39
C SER A 174 13.11 -28.26 -20.43
N LYS A 175 14.28 -27.73 -20.82
CA LYS A 175 15.53 -28.47 -21.07
C LYS A 175 16.58 -28.29 -19.98
N PHE A 176 16.21 -27.75 -18.83
CA PHE A 176 17.12 -27.70 -17.68
C PHE A 176 17.55 -29.11 -17.30
N SER A 177 18.85 -29.33 -17.10
CA SER A 177 19.45 -30.67 -17.14
C SER A 177 20.18 -31.07 -15.86
N THR A 178 20.26 -32.38 -15.62
CA THR A 178 21.07 -32.96 -14.54
C THR A 178 22.57 -32.70 -14.75
N ASP A 179 23.05 -32.69 -16.00
CA ASP A 179 24.44 -32.38 -16.34
C ASP A 179 24.85 -30.98 -15.87
N TYR A 180 23.99 -29.98 -16.05
CA TYR A 180 24.24 -28.64 -15.54
C TYR A 180 24.30 -28.62 -14.01
N LEU A 181 23.38 -29.31 -13.32
CA LEU A 181 23.44 -29.40 -11.85
C LEU A 181 24.71 -30.10 -11.37
N ALA A 182 25.09 -31.19 -12.01
CA ALA A 182 26.31 -31.92 -11.69
C ALA A 182 27.55 -31.05 -11.92
N LYS A 183 27.58 -30.26 -13.00
CA LYS A 183 28.64 -29.28 -13.26
C LYS A 183 28.70 -28.22 -12.17
N VAL A 184 27.58 -27.58 -11.84
CA VAL A 184 27.52 -26.54 -10.78
C VAL A 184 27.91 -27.13 -9.41
N GLN A 185 27.62 -28.42 -9.16
CA GLN A 185 28.08 -29.13 -7.97
C GLN A 185 29.59 -29.39 -7.96
N GLN A 186 30.20 -29.65 -9.11
CA GLN A 186 31.63 -29.95 -9.24
C GLN A 186 32.53 -28.70 -9.23
N GLU A 187 32.01 -27.54 -9.61
CA GLU A 187 32.74 -26.27 -9.51
C GLU A 187 33.16 -26.00 -8.04
N GLU A 188 34.43 -25.61 -7.81
CA GLU A 188 35.07 -25.46 -6.48
C GLU A 188 34.29 -24.56 -5.48
N ASN A 189 33.31 -23.81 -5.98
CA ASN A 189 32.44 -22.92 -5.25
C ASN A 189 30.96 -23.36 -5.24
N ALA A 190 30.65 -24.67 -5.17
CA ALA A 190 29.30 -25.21 -4.89
C ALA A 190 28.82 -24.85 -3.47
N PHE A 191 28.86 -23.56 -3.20
CA PHE A 191 28.79 -22.89 -1.94
C PHE A 191 27.42 -23.11 -1.28
N PHE A 192 26.39 -23.26 -2.11
CA PHE A 192 25.03 -23.57 -1.68
C PHE A 192 24.85 -24.97 -1.07
N LEU A 193 25.81 -25.90 -1.23
CA LEU A 193 25.77 -27.25 -0.64
C LEU A 193 26.70 -27.41 0.56
N ARG A 194 27.47 -26.38 0.93
CA ARG A 194 28.45 -26.49 2.03
C ARG A 194 27.76 -26.80 3.34
N ASN A 195 28.31 -27.77 4.07
CA ASN A 195 27.82 -28.13 5.40
C ASN A 195 28.16 -27.01 6.39
N SER A 196 27.19 -26.15 6.71
CA SER A 196 27.39 -24.98 7.59
C SER A 196 26.73 -25.12 8.96
N GLY A 197 26.16 -26.29 9.26
CA GLY A 197 25.29 -26.48 10.43
C GLY A 197 23.94 -25.75 10.36
N ARG A 198 23.68 -24.96 9.30
CA ARG A 198 22.39 -24.28 9.07
C ARG A 198 21.38 -25.18 8.35
N LYS A 199 20.09 -24.90 8.57
CA LYS A 199 18.99 -25.53 7.83
C LYS A 199 18.94 -24.98 6.42
N GLN A 200 18.63 -25.85 5.46
CA GLN A 200 18.35 -25.42 4.09
C GLN A 200 17.09 -26.08 3.58
N ILE A 201 16.34 -25.33 2.78
CA ILE A 201 15.12 -25.79 2.14
C ILE A 201 15.36 -25.78 0.64
N PHE A 202 15.15 -26.92 0.00
CA PHE A 202 15.13 -27.06 -1.44
C PHE A 202 13.67 -26.99 -1.88
N TYR A 203 13.30 -25.93 -2.60
CA TYR A 203 11.92 -25.69 -3.05
C TYR A 203 11.79 -26.06 -4.53
N VAL A 204 10.83 -26.91 -4.87
CA VAL A 204 10.52 -27.30 -6.25
C VAL A 204 9.04 -27.00 -6.51
N GLU A 205 8.76 -26.15 -7.50
CA GLU A 205 7.40 -25.96 -8.00
C GLU A 205 6.95 -27.16 -8.84
N GLY A 206 5.66 -27.48 -8.85
CA GLY A 206 5.09 -28.56 -9.66
C GLY A 206 5.27 -28.29 -11.16
N PHE A 207 5.19 -27.04 -11.59
CA PHE A 207 5.44 -26.64 -12.99
C PHE A 207 6.85 -27.00 -13.50
N PHE A 208 7.81 -27.24 -12.59
CA PHE A 208 9.17 -27.64 -12.94
C PHE A 208 9.27 -29.12 -13.29
N VAL A 209 8.30 -29.95 -12.89
CA VAL A 209 8.36 -31.41 -13.01
C VAL A 209 8.21 -31.93 -14.45
N PRO A 210 7.24 -31.47 -15.25
CA PRO A 210 7.01 -32.05 -16.58
C PRO A 210 8.27 -32.01 -17.45
N GLN A 211 8.68 -33.15 -18.01
CA GLN A 211 9.89 -33.31 -18.82
C GLN A 211 11.23 -33.18 -18.04
N ARG A 212 11.18 -33.11 -16.71
CA ARG A 212 12.33 -32.89 -15.80
C ARG A 212 12.24 -33.75 -14.53
N GLU A 213 11.57 -34.89 -14.62
CA GLU A 213 11.44 -35.89 -13.56
C GLU A 213 12.83 -36.37 -13.10
N GLU A 214 13.75 -36.59 -14.03
CA GLU A 214 15.13 -36.97 -13.72
C GLU A 214 15.89 -35.90 -12.93
N VAL A 215 15.64 -34.62 -13.19
CA VAL A 215 16.30 -33.49 -12.50
C VAL A 215 15.82 -33.42 -11.05
N SER A 216 14.51 -33.52 -10.84
CA SER A 216 13.95 -33.49 -9.49
C SER A 216 14.32 -34.76 -8.70
N THR A 217 14.42 -35.92 -9.37
CA THR A 217 15.01 -37.15 -8.80
C THR A 217 16.47 -36.94 -8.37
N TYR A 218 17.26 -36.29 -9.23
CA TYR A 218 18.65 -35.98 -8.93
C TYR A 218 18.77 -35.06 -7.71
N ILE A 219 17.93 -34.02 -7.61
CA ILE A 219 17.88 -33.12 -6.45
C ILE A 219 17.59 -33.91 -5.17
N VAL A 220 16.55 -34.75 -5.18
CA VAL A 220 16.20 -35.59 -4.02
C VAL A 220 17.37 -36.50 -3.62
N THR A 221 17.90 -37.26 -4.58
CA THR A 221 18.90 -38.30 -4.34
C THR A 221 20.26 -37.73 -3.90
N ASN A 222 20.65 -36.57 -4.43
CA ASN A 222 21.99 -36.00 -4.20
C ASN A 222 21.99 -34.90 -3.12
N PHE A 223 20.94 -34.08 -3.06
CA PHE A 223 20.93 -32.88 -2.22
C PHE A 223 20.09 -33.01 -0.95
N ILE A 224 19.06 -33.85 -0.90
CA ILE A 224 18.15 -33.93 0.26
C ILE A 224 18.68 -34.93 1.29
N LYS A 225 19.61 -34.48 2.13
CA LYS A 225 20.22 -35.26 3.22
C LYS A 225 20.55 -34.39 4.43
N GLY A 226 20.56 -34.98 5.63
CA GLY A 226 21.00 -34.29 6.86
C GLY A 226 20.03 -33.20 7.30
N ARG A 227 20.44 -31.91 7.27
CA ARG A 227 19.59 -30.74 7.61
C ARG A 227 18.96 -30.04 6.40
N ARG A 228 19.04 -30.67 5.23
CA ARG A 228 18.39 -30.22 4.00
C ARG A 228 17.00 -30.83 3.91
N ARG A 229 16.00 -30.01 3.65
CA ARG A 229 14.59 -30.40 3.57
C ARG A 229 14.05 -30.08 2.19
N LEU A 230 13.18 -30.93 1.67
CA LEU A 230 12.48 -30.68 0.42
C LEU A 230 11.11 -30.04 0.73
N ALA A 231 10.80 -28.99 -0.02
CA ALA A 231 9.50 -28.35 -0.10
C ALA A 231 8.99 -28.45 -1.54
N VAL A 232 7.74 -28.90 -1.71
CA VAL A 232 7.12 -29.09 -3.02
C VAL A 232 5.82 -28.31 -3.06
N ASN A 233 5.56 -27.61 -4.18
CA ASN A 233 4.26 -27.03 -4.47
C ASN A 233 3.56 -27.87 -5.54
N LEU A 234 2.28 -28.19 -5.36
CA LEU A 234 1.49 -28.97 -6.34
C LEU A 234 1.23 -28.17 -7.63
N SER A 235 1.18 -26.84 -7.52
CA SER A 235 1.12 -25.84 -8.59
C SER A 235 -0.12 -25.80 -9.49
N ALA A 236 -0.64 -26.95 -9.93
CA ALA A 236 -1.89 -27.02 -10.71
C ALA A 236 -2.46 -28.46 -10.78
N ASP A 237 -3.77 -28.57 -10.98
CA ASP A 237 -4.48 -29.85 -11.12
C ASP A 237 -3.97 -30.69 -12.30
N TYR A 238 -3.76 -30.07 -13.47
CA TYR A 238 -3.26 -30.77 -14.66
C TYR A 238 -1.83 -31.28 -14.47
N ILE A 239 -0.99 -30.57 -13.72
CA ILE A 239 0.36 -31.01 -13.37
C ILE A 239 0.29 -32.28 -12.53
N VAL A 240 -0.56 -32.27 -11.50
CA VAL A 240 -0.78 -33.44 -10.63
C VAL A 240 -1.32 -34.62 -11.43
N LYS A 241 -2.30 -34.43 -12.32
CA LYS A 241 -2.86 -35.50 -13.16
C LYS A 241 -1.82 -36.11 -14.10
N MET A 242 -1.10 -35.26 -14.83
CA MET A 242 -0.18 -35.71 -15.88
C MET A 242 1.12 -36.31 -15.34
N ASN A 243 1.55 -35.89 -14.14
CA ASN A 243 2.83 -36.30 -13.54
C ASN A 243 2.63 -37.01 -12.20
N TYR A 244 1.48 -37.65 -12.02
CA TYR A 244 1.02 -38.20 -10.73
C TYR A 244 2.08 -39.05 -10.02
N ASP A 245 2.62 -40.06 -10.70
CA ASP A 245 3.60 -40.98 -10.10
C ASP A 245 4.83 -40.24 -9.59
N HIS A 246 5.31 -39.26 -10.35
CA HIS A 246 6.48 -38.48 -9.99
C HIS A 246 6.19 -37.44 -8.90
N MET A 247 5.00 -36.84 -8.92
CA MET A 247 4.54 -35.98 -7.82
C MET A 247 4.45 -36.75 -6.51
N ILE A 248 3.95 -37.99 -6.51
CA ILE A 248 3.95 -38.87 -5.34
C ILE A 248 5.37 -39.17 -4.87
N TYR A 249 6.31 -39.44 -5.78
CA TYR A 249 7.72 -39.60 -5.43
C TYR A 249 8.28 -38.36 -4.69
N LEU A 250 8.02 -37.15 -5.21
CA LEU A 250 8.47 -35.91 -4.58
C LEU A 250 7.79 -35.68 -3.22
N ILE A 251 6.48 -35.90 -3.14
CA ILE A 251 5.69 -35.77 -1.91
C ILE A 251 6.21 -36.72 -0.83
N ASN A 252 6.52 -37.98 -1.17
CA ASN A 252 7.08 -38.94 -0.23
C ASN A 252 8.44 -38.49 0.35
N ASN A 253 9.26 -37.80 -0.45
CA ASN A 253 10.55 -37.25 -0.03
C ASN A 253 10.47 -35.83 0.56
N ALA A 254 9.33 -35.16 0.46
CA ALA A 254 9.12 -33.80 0.96
C ALA A 254 8.81 -33.76 2.46
N MET A 255 9.31 -32.72 3.12
CA MET A 255 8.85 -32.32 4.46
C MET A 255 7.68 -31.35 4.36
N PHE A 256 7.71 -30.44 3.38
CA PHE A 256 6.67 -29.44 3.16
C PHE A 256 5.97 -29.71 1.84
N VAL A 257 4.64 -29.78 1.85
CA VAL A 257 3.81 -29.91 0.64
C VAL A 257 2.77 -28.80 0.65
N PHE A 258 2.87 -27.90 -0.32
CA PHE A 258 1.95 -26.79 -0.51
C PHE A 258 1.02 -27.07 -1.69
N GLY A 259 -0.22 -26.64 -1.58
CA GLY A 259 -1.18 -26.66 -2.68
C GLY A 259 -2.49 -25.99 -2.30
N ASN A 260 -3.34 -25.72 -3.28
CA ASN A 260 -4.72 -25.33 -3.03
C ASN A 260 -5.63 -26.56 -2.90
N LYS A 261 -6.89 -26.33 -2.50
CA LYS A 261 -7.90 -27.37 -2.35
C LYS A 261 -8.04 -28.24 -3.62
N ASP A 262 -8.14 -27.63 -4.79
CA ASP A 262 -8.40 -28.35 -6.04
C ASP A 262 -7.23 -29.24 -6.44
N GLU A 263 -5.99 -28.81 -6.18
CA GLU A 263 -4.77 -29.60 -6.38
C GLU A 263 -4.71 -30.81 -5.44
N PHE A 264 -5.05 -30.63 -4.16
CA PHE A 264 -5.11 -31.73 -3.18
C PHE A 264 -6.26 -32.72 -3.47
N GLU A 265 -7.42 -32.22 -3.88
CA GLU A 265 -8.54 -33.07 -4.32
C GLU A 265 -8.17 -33.85 -5.58
N THR A 266 -7.48 -33.22 -6.53
CA THR A 266 -6.96 -33.91 -7.71
C THR A 266 -5.98 -35.01 -7.34
N LEU A 267 -5.07 -34.74 -6.39
CA LEU A 267 -4.15 -35.76 -5.88
C LEU A 267 -4.89 -36.92 -5.21
N ARG A 268 -5.94 -36.63 -4.43
CA ARG A 268 -6.81 -37.64 -3.79
C ARG A 268 -7.49 -38.52 -4.83
N GLU A 269 -8.01 -37.93 -5.90
CA GLU A 269 -8.66 -38.64 -7.00
C GLU A 269 -7.71 -39.57 -7.72
N CYS A 270 -6.52 -39.09 -8.10
CA CYS A 270 -5.49 -39.91 -8.73
C CYS A 270 -5.03 -41.06 -7.82
N TRP A 271 -4.97 -40.85 -6.51
CA TRP A 271 -4.66 -41.90 -5.53
C TRP A 271 -5.79 -42.91 -5.35
N GLY A 272 -7.04 -42.52 -5.59
CA GLY A 272 -8.22 -43.35 -5.31
C GLY A 272 -8.65 -43.35 -3.84
N ALA A 273 -8.25 -42.35 -3.05
CA ALA A 273 -8.67 -42.19 -1.65
C ALA A 273 -10.09 -41.59 -1.56
N LYS A 274 -10.86 -41.94 -0.53
CA LYS A 274 -12.24 -41.42 -0.37
C LYS A 274 -12.29 -39.99 0.16
N ASN A 275 -11.26 -39.56 0.90
CA ASN A 275 -11.13 -38.22 1.45
C ASN A 275 -9.65 -37.86 1.63
N ILE A 276 -9.37 -36.59 1.93
CA ILE A 276 -8.00 -36.09 2.14
C ILE A 276 -7.30 -36.82 3.29
N GLU A 277 -8.01 -37.18 4.37
CA GLU A 277 -7.41 -37.91 5.50
C GLU A 277 -6.86 -39.28 5.06
N GLU A 278 -7.62 -40.05 4.27
CA GLU A 278 -7.20 -41.34 3.74
C GLU A 278 -5.98 -41.20 2.81
N LEU A 279 -5.98 -40.18 1.94
CA LEU A 279 -4.82 -39.85 1.10
C LEU A 279 -3.57 -39.60 1.95
N ILE A 280 -3.67 -38.71 2.94
CA ILE A 280 -2.51 -38.33 3.76
C ILE A 280 -2.03 -39.50 4.61
N ARG A 281 -2.93 -40.31 5.18
CA ARG A 281 -2.55 -41.55 5.88
C ARG A 281 -1.81 -42.52 4.95
N GLY A 282 -2.32 -42.72 3.73
CA GLY A 282 -1.67 -43.55 2.74
C GLY A 282 -0.27 -43.05 2.38
N ILE A 283 -0.08 -41.74 2.17
CA ILE A 283 1.25 -41.15 1.95
C ILE A 283 2.18 -41.38 3.14
N LEU A 284 1.66 -41.24 4.37
CA LEU A 284 2.44 -41.42 5.59
C LEU A 284 2.90 -42.87 5.81
N ASP A 285 2.15 -43.87 5.33
CA ASP A 285 2.54 -45.28 5.40
C ASP A 285 3.83 -45.58 4.62
N TYR A 286 4.13 -44.80 3.58
CA TYR A 286 5.34 -44.93 2.76
C TYR A 286 6.43 -43.92 3.11
N SER A 287 6.23 -43.11 4.15
CA SER A 287 7.10 -42.00 4.51
C SER A 287 7.85 -42.24 5.81
N THR A 288 9.14 -41.90 5.84
CA THR A 288 10.03 -42.18 6.98
C THR A 288 10.26 -40.98 7.90
N GLY A 289 9.73 -39.80 7.57
CA GLY A 289 9.96 -38.56 8.31
C GLY A 289 8.70 -37.73 8.51
N PRO A 290 8.78 -36.66 9.33
CA PRO A 290 7.64 -35.81 9.61
C PRO A 290 7.25 -35.02 8.36
N LYS A 291 5.95 -34.81 8.19
CA LYS A 291 5.36 -34.07 7.06
C LYS A 291 4.45 -32.97 7.53
N ILE A 292 4.50 -31.88 6.78
CA ILE A 292 3.66 -30.70 6.92
C ILE A 292 2.99 -30.46 5.56
N PHE A 293 1.70 -30.75 5.49
CA PHE A 293 0.87 -30.42 4.34
C PHE A 293 0.12 -29.14 4.64
N VAL A 294 0.16 -28.19 3.70
CA VAL A 294 -0.53 -26.92 3.81
C VAL A 294 -1.45 -26.75 2.62
N MET A 295 -2.75 -26.91 2.87
CA MET A 295 -3.80 -26.82 1.87
C MET A 295 -4.51 -25.47 1.99
N THR A 296 -4.28 -24.59 1.03
CA THR A 296 -4.95 -23.28 0.97
C THR A 296 -6.34 -23.42 0.35
N LYS A 297 -7.33 -22.69 0.89
CA LYS A 297 -8.73 -22.74 0.43
C LYS A 297 -9.26 -21.34 0.07
N GLY A 298 -8.38 -20.46 -0.39
CA GLY A 298 -8.73 -19.06 -0.65
C GLY A 298 -9.29 -18.38 0.61
N ALA A 299 -10.46 -17.77 0.50
CA ALA A 299 -11.12 -17.08 1.61
C ALA A 299 -11.62 -18.03 2.73
N ASP A 300 -11.75 -19.34 2.45
CA ASP A 300 -12.20 -20.35 3.43
C ASP A 300 -11.08 -20.77 4.40
N GLY A 301 -9.90 -20.14 4.31
CA GLY A 301 -8.80 -20.35 5.21
C GLY A 301 -7.74 -21.31 4.69
N VAL A 302 -6.97 -21.88 5.62
CA VAL A 302 -5.87 -22.81 5.36
C VAL A 302 -6.00 -24.00 6.28
N GLU A 303 -5.92 -25.20 5.72
CA GLU A 303 -5.84 -26.44 6.49
C GLU A 303 -4.39 -26.90 6.61
N LEU A 304 -3.91 -26.98 7.85
CA LEU A 304 -2.63 -27.58 8.21
C LEU A 304 -2.86 -29.04 8.58
N ILE A 305 -2.21 -29.97 7.87
CA ILE A 305 -2.27 -31.40 8.15
C ILE A 305 -0.85 -31.88 8.41
N THR A 306 -0.58 -32.39 9.61
CA THR A 306 0.80 -32.64 10.02
C THR A 306 0.93 -33.71 11.10
N ASN A 307 2.02 -34.49 11.03
CA ASN A 307 2.54 -35.31 12.12
C ASN A 307 3.88 -34.76 12.67
N TYR A 308 4.27 -33.56 12.26
CA TYR A 308 5.42 -32.85 12.80
C TYR A 308 5.10 -32.29 14.19
N GLU A 309 5.95 -32.59 15.17
CA GLU A 309 5.91 -31.98 16.50
C GLU A 309 7.06 -30.96 16.67
N ASP A 310 8.30 -31.42 16.46
CA ASP A 310 9.51 -30.61 16.48
C ASP A 310 10.57 -31.22 15.55
N GLU A 311 11.62 -30.46 15.23
CA GLU A 311 12.68 -30.84 14.29
C GLU A 311 13.43 -32.12 14.70
N LEU A 312 13.58 -32.34 16.00
CA LEU A 312 14.33 -33.46 16.57
C LEU A 312 13.44 -34.60 17.03
N SER A 313 12.12 -34.42 17.01
CA SER A 313 11.16 -35.45 17.43
C SER A 313 10.89 -36.43 16.29
N PRO A 314 10.66 -37.72 16.60
CA PRO A 314 10.05 -38.62 15.63
C PRO A 314 8.65 -38.10 15.24
N PRO A 315 8.09 -38.54 14.10
CA PRO A 315 6.75 -38.16 13.70
C PRO A 315 5.73 -38.52 14.79
N GLY A 316 4.95 -37.54 15.22
CA GLY A 316 3.92 -37.68 16.24
C GLY A 316 2.58 -38.13 15.67
N LYS A 317 1.50 -37.81 16.38
CA LYS A 317 0.14 -38.10 15.91
C LYS A 317 -0.23 -37.17 14.74
N LEU A 318 -0.89 -37.73 13.74
CA LEU A 318 -1.50 -36.94 12.66
C LEU A 318 -2.58 -36.00 13.20
N THR A 319 -2.46 -34.72 12.88
CA THR A 319 -3.39 -33.65 13.28
C THR A 319 -3.90 -32.88 12.07
N PHE A 320 -5.10 -32.33 12.20
CA PHE A 320 -5.79 -31.49 11.21
C PHE A 320 -6.19 -30.20 11.92
N GLN A 321 -5.73 -29.06 11.41
CA GLN A 321 -6.02 -27.77 12.01
C GLN A 321 -6.41 -26.76 10.93
N MET A 322 -7.62 -26.19 11.08
CA MET A 322 -8.09 -25.08 10.26
C MET A 322 -7.61 -23.75 10.83
N PHE A 323 -7.12 -22.89 9.96
CA PHE A 323 -6.75 -21.52 10.23
C PHE A 323 -7.59 -20.59 9.37
N ASN A 324 -8.18 -19.59 10.00
CA ASN A 324 -8.89 -18.55 9.26
C ASN A 324 -7.86 -17.64 8.58
N THR A 325 -8.13 -17.29 7.33
CA THR A 325 -7.45 -16.18 6.66
C THR A 325 -8.02 -14.85 7.14
N PRO A 326 -7.21 -13.77 7.14
CA PRO A 326 -7.75 -12.42 7.30
C PRO A 326 -8.89 -12.21 6.30
N ARG A 327 -9.99 -11.59 6.75
CA ARG A 327 -11.06 -11.18 5.82
C ARG A 327 -10.51 -10.05 4.96
N ILE A 328 -10.43 -10.30 3.66
CA ILE A 328 -9.98 -9.32 2.67
C ILE A 328 -11.22 -8.80 1.97
N GLU A 329 -11.56 -7.53 2.21
CA GLU A 329 -12.74 -6.91 1.62
C GLU A 329 -12.49 -6.48 0.17
N ASN A 330 -11.22 -6.22 -0.19
CA ASN A 330 -10.80 -5.76 -1.51
C ASN A 330 -9.74 -6.67 -2.13
N ILE A 331 -10.21 -7.71 -2.84
CA ILE A 331 -9.36 -8.55 -3.69
C ILE A 331 -9.14 -7.80 -5.02
N VAL A 332 -7.88 -7.53 -5.36
CA VAL A 332 -7.45 -6.85 -6.59
C VAL A 332 -6.94 -7.87 -7.60
N ASP A 333 -5.91 -8.63 -7.24
CA ASP A 333 -5.36 -9.72 -8.05
C ASP A 333 -4.96 -10.88 -7.12
N THR A 334 -5.50 -12.07 -7.37
CA THR A 334 -5.14 -13.28 -6.60
C THR A 334 -3.91 -14.00 -7.16
N THR A 335 -3.38 -13.55 -8.29
CA THR A 335 -2.21 -14.16 -8.95
C THR A 335 -0.99 -14.06 -8.04
N GLY A 336 -0.27 -15.17 -7.86
CA GLY A 336 0.92 -15.22 -7.00
C GLY A 336 0.64 -15.27 -5.50
N CYS A 337 -0.62 -15.28 -5.05
CA CYS A 337 -0.97 -15.43 -3.63
C CYS A 337 -0.44 -16.75 -3.03
N GLY A 338 -0.53 -17.86 -3.79
CA GLY A 338 0.03 -19.15 -3.37
C GLY A 338 1.57 -19.12 -3.23
N ASP A 339 2.26 -18.45 -4.15
CA ASP A 339 3.72 -18.27 -4.12
C ASP A 339 4.15 -17.45 -2.90
N ALA A 340 3.42 -16.35 -2.64
CA ALA A 340 3.62 -15.49 -1.48
C ALA A 340 3.39 -16.23 -0.16
N PHE A 341 2.35 -17.06 -0.11
CA PHE A 341 2.06 -17.90 1.04
C PHE A 341 3.22 -18.88 1.30
N ALA A 342 3.66 -19.62 0.29
CA ALA A 342 4.77 -20.57 0.43
C ALA A 342 6.05 -19.88 0.89
N ALA A 343 6.40 -18.73 0.27
CA ALA A 343 7.55 -17.92 0.65
C ALA A 343 7.50 -17.49 2.13
N ALA A 344 6.39 -16.89 2.55
CA ALA A 344 6.21 -16.39 3.90
C ALA A 344 6.21 -17.51 4.95
N PHE A 345 5.60 -18.66 4.64
CA PHE A 345 5.62 -19.83 5.51
C PHE A 345 7.04 -20.34 5.72
N LEU A 346 7.79 -20.54 4.63
CA LEU A 346 9.17 -21.05 4.70
C LEU A 346 10.09 -20.07 5.44
N HIS A 347 9.92 -18.76 5.22
CA HIS A 347 10.63 -17.73 5.97
C HIS A 347 10.37 -17.83 7.48
N ALA A 348 9.09 -17.83 7.88
CA ALA A 348 8.69 -17.92 9.28
C ALA A 348 9.22 -19.19 9.96
N TRP A 349 9.19 -20.32 9.26
CA TRP A 349 9.72 -21.58 9.77
C TRP A 349 11.24 -21.55 9.94
N LEU A 350 11.97 -20.94 9.00
CA LEU A 350 13.42 -20.73 9.11
C LEU A 350 13.80 -19.79 10.26
N GLU A 351 12.92 -18.88 10.65
CA GLU A 351 13.01 -18.04 11.85
C GLU A 351 12.56 -18.77 13.14
N LYS A 352 12.36 -20.09 13.07
CA LYS A 352 12.02 -20.99 14.20
C LYS A 352 10.68 -20.67 14.87
N ARG A 353 9.73 -20.08 14.14
CA ARG A 353 8.37 -19.89 14.63
C ARG A 353 7.62 -21.22 14.69
N ILE A 354 6.62 -21.31 15.57
CA ILE A 354 5.74 -22.46 15.63
C ILE A 354 4.83 -22.53 14.39
N LEU A 355 4.35 -23.72 14.02
CA LEU A 355 3.58 -23.90 12.78
C LEU A 355 2.37 -22.97 12.68
N SER A 356 1.64 -22.76 13.78
CA SER A 356 0.49 -21.84 13.80
C SER A 356 0.87 -20.40 13.50
N GLU A 357 2.05 -19.95 13.91
CA GLU A 357 2.56 -18.62 13.59
C GLU A 357 3.04 -18.54 12.14
N CYS A 358 3.63 -19.62 11.62
CA CYS A 358 4.01 -19.71 10.21
C CYS A 358 2.79 -19.56 9.29
N ILE A 359 1.69 -20.27 9.60
CA ILE A 359 0.44 -20.18 8.84
C ILE A 359 -0.15 -18.77 8.92
N ARG A 360 -0.28 -18.19 10.12
CA ARG A 360 -0.83 -16.83 10.28
C ARG A 360 -0.02 -15.79 9.50
N PHE A 361 1.29 -15.85 9.63
CA PHE A 361 2.19 -14.95 8.90
C PHE A 361 2.06 -15.13 7.39
N ALA A 362 1.99 -16.37 6.90
CA ALA A 362 1.78 -16.63 5.49
C ALA A 362 0.42 -16.13 4.96
N CYS A 363 -0.65 -16.27 5.76
CA CYS A 363 -1.95 -15.70 5.45
C CYS A 363 -1.89 -14.17 5.35
N ASP A 364 -1.21 -13.49 6.27
CA ASP A 364 -1.09 -12.02 6.26
C ASP A 364 -0.35 -11.50 5.02
N ILE A 365 0.77 -12.14 4.65
CA ILE A 365 1.55 -11.77 3.46
C ILE A 365 0.77 -12.07 2.18
N SER A 366 0.15 -13.25 2.08
CA SER A 366 -0.70 -13.61 0.93
C SER A 366 -1.89 -12.67 0.80
N ALA A 367 -2.51 -12.28 1.92
CA ALA A 367 -3.61 -11.33 1.91
C ALA A 367 -3.16 -9.95 1.40
N LYS A 368 -1.94 -9.52 1.75
CA LYS A 368 -1.39 -8.27 1.26
C LYS A 368 -1.16 -8.30 -0.25
N VAL A 369 -0.61 -9.39 -0.78
CA VAL A 369 -0.45 -9.59 -2.24
C VAL A 369 -1.80 -9.57 -2.94
N ALA A 370 -2.82 -10.20 -2.36
CA ALA A 370 -4.18 -10.20 -2.91
C ALA A 370 -4.84 -8.81 -3.02
N THR A 371 -4.35 -7.83 -2.24
CA THR A 371 -4.90 -6.47 -2.15
C THR A 371 -4.13 -5.41 -2.96
N GLN A 372 -3.06 -5.80 -3.65
CA GLN A 372 -2.21 -4.86 -4.39
C GLN A 372 -2.54 -4.85 -5.89
N ASP A 373 -2.81 -3.66 -6.43
CA ASP A 373 -2.71 -3.38 -7.86
C ASP A 373 -1.25 -3.04 -8.18
N THR A 374 -0.45 -4.05 -8.54
CA THR A 374 1.02 -4.01 -8.56
C THR A 374 1.63 -3.31 -9.79
N LYS A 375 0.86 -2.57 -10.60
CA LYS A 375 1.39 -1.98 -11.85
C LYS A 375 1.67 -0.49 -11.81
N LEU A 376 0.73 0.32 -11.32
CA LEU A 376 0.90 1.77 -11.23
C LEU A 376 1.70 2.17 -9.97
N LEU A 377 1.33 1.59 -8.83
CA LEU A 377 1.88 1.99 -7.55
C LEU A 377 3.33 1.52 -7.36
N ASP A 378 3.64 0.29 -7.78
CA ASP A 378 4.99 -0.25 -7.68
C ASP A 378 5.98 0.49 -8.60
N ARG A 379 5.53 0.93 -9.79
CA ARG A 379 6.36 1.72 -10.74
C ARG A 379 6.84 3.03 -10.11
N TYR A 380 5.97 3.70 -9.37
CA TYR A 380 6.27 4.99 -8.72
C TYR A 380 6.62 4.88 -7.24
N LYS A 381 6.77 3.65 -6.70
CA LYS A 381 6.99 3.38 -5.26
C LYS A 381 5.91 4.01 -4.35
N LEU A 382 4.68 4.01 -4.83
CA LEU A 382 3.50 4.54 -4.16
C LEU A 382 2.74 3.40 -3.45
N SER A 383 1.87 3.73 -2.51
CA SER A 383 1.09 2.73 -1.74
C SER A 383 -0.35 3.18 -1.48
N MET A 384 -1.33 2.29 -1.62
CA MET A 384 -2.70 2.58 -1.17
C MET A 384 -2.76 2.77 0.35
N ASN A 385 -3.77 3.52 0.81
CA ASN A 385 -3.98 3.88 2.22
C ASN A 385 -2.84 4.75 2.78
N THR A 386 -2.29 5.62 1.94
CA THR A 386 -1.27 6.61 2.30
C THR A 386 -1.69 8.03 1.93
N GLU A 387 -1.19 8.99 2.70
CA GLU A 387 -1.24 10.42 2.36
C GLU A 387 0.19 10.96 2.49
N CYS A 388 0.82 11.29 1.36
CA CYS A 388 2.22 11.75 1.35
C CYS A 388 2.50 12.81 0.26
N GLU A 389 3.58 13.56 0.47
CA GLU A 389 4.11 14.53 -0.50
C GLU A 389 4.99 13.80 -1.52
N ILE A 390 4.82 14.08 -2.82
CA ILE A 390 5.66 13.53 -3.91
C ILE A 390 6.14 14.65 -4.83
N ASP A 391 7.20 14.39 -5.60
CA ASP A 391 7.74 15.36 -6.54
C ASP A 391 6.81 15.57 -7.76
N ASP A 392 7.04 16.67 -8.47
CA ASP A 392 6.14 17.14 -9.52
C ASP A 392 6.18 16.24 -10.77
N GLN A 393 7.33 15.63 -11.04
CA GLN A 393 7.51 14.71 -12.15
C GLN A 393 6.74 13.41 -11.88
N THR A 394 6.94 12.78 -10.73
CA THR A 394 6.19 11.58 -10.32
C THR A 394 4.68 11.84 -10.34
N LEU A 395 4.23 12.98 -9.81
CA LEU A 395 2.81 13.32 -9.81
C LEU A 395 2.25 13.51 -11.23
N ALA A 396 3.00 14.16 -12.13
CA ALA A 396 2.60 14.35 -13.52
C ALA A 396 2.51 13.02 -14.28
N GLU A 397 3.48 12.13 -14.08
CA GLU A 397 3.53 10.81 -14.72
C GLU A 397 2.37 9.92 -14.24
N VAL A 398 2.13 9.83 -12.92
CA VAL A 398 0.98 9.11 -12.35
C VAL A 398 -0.34 9.68 -12.86
N THR A 399 -0.46 11.02 -12.91
CA THR A 399 -1.68 11.68 -13.39
C THR A 399 -1.96 11.36 -14.86
N ALA A 400 -0.94 11.46 -15.72
CA ALA A 400 -1.07 11.14 -17.14
C ALA A 400 -1.51 9.69 -17.35
N GLU A 401 -0.93 8.74 -16.62
CA GLU A 401 -1.26 7.33 -16.74
C GLU A 401 -2.67 7.00 -16.20
N VAL A 402 -3.10 7.64 -15.11
CA VAL A 402 -4.48 7.49 -14.59
C VAL A 402 -5.51 8.06 -15.57
N ILE A 403 -5.22 9.20 -16.21
CA ILE A 403 -6.09 9.83 -17.23
C ILE A 403 -6.23 8.93 -18.45
N VAL A 404 -5.14 8.30 -18.90
CA VAL A 404 -5.15 7.41 -20.07
C VAL A 404 -5.94 6.12 -19.81
N ASN A 405 -5.96 5.64 -18.56
CA ASN A 405 -6.56 4.35 -18.19
C ASN A 405 -8.01 4.43 -17.66
N LYS A 406 -8.55 5.62 -17.36
CA LYS A 406 -9.94 5.78 -16.87
C LYS A 406 -10.67 6.88 -17.63
N GLU A 407 -11.87 6.59 -18.13
CA GLU A 407 -12.73 7.52 -18.90
C GLU A 407 -13.22 8.76 -18.13
N GLN A 408 -12.87 8.93 -16.84
CA GLN A 408 -13.27 10.10 -16.05
C GLN A 408 -12.09 10.75 -15.34
N HIS A 409 -11.64 11.88 -15.89
CA HIS A 409 -10.82 12.85 -15.19
C HIS A 409 -11.49 14.22 -15.25
N GLU A 410 -12.06 14.66 -14.13
CA GLU A 410 -12.58 16.02 -13.98
C GLU A 410 -11.75 16.74 -12.91
N PRO A 411 -10.99 17.80 -13.27
CA PRO A 411 -10.24 18.57 -12.29
C PRO A 411 -11.21 19.24 -11.31
N LYS A 412 -10.91 19.15 -10.02
CA LYS A 412 -11.71 19.73 -8.93
C LYS A 412 -10.84 20.60 -8.05
N LEU A 413 -11.44 21.63 -7.45
CA LEU A 413 -10.77 22.40 -6.41
C LEU A 413 -10.44 21.48 -5.22
N GLY A 414 -9.24 21.65 -4.68
CA GLY A 414 -8.72 20.89 -3.54
C GLY A 414 -8.05 21.81 -2.51
N GLY A 415 -7.66 21.23 -1.38
CA GLY A 415 -7.18 21.95 -0.18
C GLY A 415 -8.29 22.14 0.86
N SER A 416 -7.99 21.88 2.14
CA SER A 416 -8.99 21.96 3.22
C SER A 416 -9.48 23.41 3.38
N ALA A 417 -8.57 24.38 3.34
CA ALA A 417 -8.90 25.81 3.41
C ALA A 417 -9.75 26.29 2.23
N MET A 418 -9.44 25.86 1.00
CA MET A 418 -10.24 26.21 -0.18
C MET A 418 -11.66 25.62 -0.10
N ASN A 419 -11.77 24.34 0.26
CA ASN A 419 -13.06 23.68 0.46
C ASN A 419 -13.89 24.38 1.53
N THR A 420 -13.25 24.70 2.66
CA THR A 420 -13.89 25.39 3.79
C THR A 420 -14.47 26.74 3.35
N VAL A 421 -13.72 27.54 2.59
CA VAL A 421 -14.19 28.83 2.06
C VAL A 421 -15.37 28.66 1.09
N CYS A 422 -15.29 27.68 0.18
CA CYS A 422 -16.38 27.41 -0.77
C CYS A 422 -17.68 27.00 -0.04
N ILE A 423 -17.58 26.16 0.99
CA ILE A 423 -18.74 25.71 1.79
C ILE A 423 -19.31 26.86 2.62
N LEU A 424 -18.46 27.61 3.34
CA LEU A 424 -18.87 28.80 4.08
C LEU A 424 -19.66 29.77 3.20
N LYS A 425 -19.19 29.98 1.97
CA LYS A 425 -19.89 30.80 1.00
C LYS A 425 -21.25 30.22 0.60
N SER A 426 -21.34 28.92 0.36
CA SER A 426 -22.61 28.25 0.05
C SER A 426 -23.63 28.38 1.19
N LEU A 427 -23.15 28.48 2.44
CA LEU A 427 -23.95 28.76 3.63
C LEU A 427 -24.29 30.26 3.80
N GLY A 428 -23.78 31.14 2.93
CA GLY A 428 -24.01 32.59 3.00
C GLY A 428 -23.02 33.36 3.90
N THR A 429 -21.95 32.72 4.37
CA THR A 429 -20.85 33.43 5.05
C THR A 429 -19.93 34.09 4.03
N ASN A 430 -19.67 35.37 4.21
CA ASN A 430 -18.64 36.07 3.44
C ASN A 430 -17.24 35.59 3.89
N ALA A 431 -16.58 34.82 3.04
CA ALA A 431 -15.26 34.24 3.25
C ALA A 431 -14.34 34.59 2.08
N ILE A 432 -13.04 34.73 2.37
CA ILE A 432 -11.99 35.06 1.40
C ILE A 432 -10.90 34.02 1.52
N PHE A 433 -10.53 33.39 0.40
CA PHE A 433 -9.40 32.47 0.33
C PHE A 433 -8.10 33.21 -0.02
N PHE A 434 -7.00 32.88 0.65
CA PHE A 434 -5.66 33.34 0.30
C PHE A 434 -4.77 32.13 -0.01
N GLY A 435 -4.01 32.18 -1.09
CA GLY A 435 -3.09 31.11 -1.47
C GLY A 435 -2.12 31.55 -2.57
N ALA A 436 -1.37 30.60 -3.12
CA ALA A 436 -0.47 30.83 -4.25
C ALA A 436 -0.71 29.79 -5.36
N CYS A 437 -0.49 30.21 -6.60
CA CYS A 437 -0.51 29.35 -7.79
C CYS A 437 0.70 29.65 -8.67
N GLY A 438 1.01 28.73 -9.58
CA GLY A 438 2.00 28.96 -10.62
C GLY A 438 1.50 29.90 -11.70
N ASP A 439 2.33 30.08 -12.72
CA ASP A 439 2.05 30.72 -14.00
C ASP A 439 1.85 29.68 -15.13
N ASP A 440 1.16 28.58 -14.80
CA ASP A 440 0.95 27.44 -15.68
C ASP A 440 -0.53 27.24 -16.06
N ALA A 441 -0.81 26.33 -16.99
CA ALA A 441 -2.17 25.99 -17.42
C ALA A 441 -3.07 25.48 -16.28
N GLN A 442 -2.49 24.91 -15.21
CA GLN A 442 -3.25 24.45 -14.05
C GLN A 442 -3.80 25.62 -13.22
N SER A 443 -3.06 26.73 -13.17
CA SER A 443 -3.56 27.97 -12.57
C SER A 443 -4.81 28.48 -13.31
N GLU A 444 -4.82 28.44 -14.65
CA GLU A 444 -5.98 28.85 -15.46
C GLU A 444 -7.20 27.97 -15.20
N ILE A 445 -7.02 26.64 -15.14
CA ILE A 445 -8.08 25.69 -14.76
C ILE A 445 -8.63 26.02 -13.36
N MET A 446 -7.75 26.34 -12.41
CA MET A 446 -8.17 26.74 -11.06
C MET A 446 -9.03 28.00 -11.07
N TYR A 447 -8.67 29.03 -11.86
CA TYR A 447 -9.50 30.23 -12.02
C TYR A 447 -10.88 29.92 -12.59
N GLU A 448 -10.99 29.04 -13.59
CA GLU A 448 -12.28 28.63 -14.16
C GLU A 448 -13.13 27.83 -13.17
N LEU A 449 -12.52 26.90 -12.42
CA LEU A 449 -13.22 26.17 -11.36
C LEU A 449 -13.71 27.09 -10.23
N LEU A 450 -12.93 28.10 -9.86
CA LEU A 450 -13.33 29.12 -8.89
C LEU A 450 -14.54 29.92 -9.38
N LYS A 451 -14.53 30.36 -10.65
CA LYS A 451 -15.69 31.02 -11.27
C LYS A 451 -16.92 30.10 -11.25
N ASN A 452 -16.76 28.82 -11.56
CA ASN A 452 -17.84 27.82 -11.53
C ASN A 452 -18.37 27.56 -10.12
N ALA A 453 -17.55 27.74 -9.08
CA ALA A 453 -17.96 27.76 -7.68
C ALA A 453 -18.55 29.13 -7.24
N ASN A 454 -18.96 29.95 -8.23
CA ASN A 454 -19.40 31.33 -8.09
C ASN A 454 -18.38 32.28 -7.44
N MET A 455 -17.15 31.86 -7.14
CA MET A 455 -16.13 32.68 -6.46
C MET A 455 -15.62 33.76 -7.40
N ASP A 456 -15.80 35.02 -7.01
CA ASP A 456 -15.25 36.15 -7.75
C ASP A 456 -13.88 36.58 -7.19
N ARG A 457 -13.23 37.52 -7.88
CA ARG A 457 -11.90 38.05 -7.52
C ARG A 457 -11.83 38.73 -6.14
N PHE A 458 -12.96 39.01 -5.49
CA PHE A 458 -12.99 39.57 -4.13
C PHE A 458 -13.01 38.46 -3.07
N GLN A 459 -13.29 37.22 -3.47
CA GLN A 459 -13.43 36.06 -2.58
C GLN A 459 -12.24 35.10 -2.65
N PHE A 460 -11.31 35.32 -3.56
CA PHE A 460 -10.02 34.63 -3.55
C PHE A 460 -8.89 35.59 -3.95
N LYS A 461 -7.72 35.40 -3.32
CA LYS A 461 -6.49 36.16 -3.53
C LYS A 461 -5.35 35.17 -3.75
N LEU A 462 -4.92 35.03 -4.99
CA LEU A 462 -3.86 34.11 -5.38
C LEU A 462 -2.59 34.89 -5.72
N GLN A 463 -1.52 34.60 -5.00
CA GLN A 463 -0.17 35.03 -5.38
C GLN A 463 0.29 34.17 -6.56
N THR A 464 0.47 34.79 -7.72
CA THR A 464 1.11 34.11 -8.86
C THR A 464 2.62 34.05 -8.61
N VAL A 465 3.18 32.85 -8.63
CA VAL A 465 4.59 32.60 -8.40
C VAL A 465 5.23 32.14 -9.71
N PRO A 466 6.07 32.99 -10.35
CA PRO A 466 6.69 32.64 -11.62
C PRO A 466 7.56 31.38 -11.54
N ASP A 467 7.67 30.68 -12.67
CA ASP A 467 8.55 29.52 -12.86
C ASP A 467 8.34 28.42 -11.81
N THR A 468 7.10 28.29 -11.31
CA THR A 468 6.76 27.32 -10.26
C THR A 468 5.43 26.66 -10.59
N ALA A 469 5.38 25.33 -10.61
CA ALA A 469 4.13 24.62 -10.86
C ALA A 469 3.05 24.94 -9.81
N THR A 470 1.80 25.07 -10.24
CA THR A 470 0.64 25.13 -9.35
C THR A 470 0.53 23.85 -8.54
N GLY A 471 0.23 23.96 -7.25
CA GLY A 471 0.08 22.79 -6.37
C GLY A 471 -1.01 21.84 -6.88
N ARG A 472 -0.71 20.53 -6.88
CA ARG A 472 -1.57 19.48 -7.42
C ARG A 472 -1.69 18.34 -6.43
N ARG A 473 -2.83 17.67 -6.47
CA ARG A 473 -3.05 16.45 -5.70
C ARG A 473 -3.80 15.44 -6.55
N ILE A 474 -3.29 14.22 -6.59
CA ILE A 474 -4.05 13.08 -7.12
C ILE A 474 -4.62 12.29 -5.95
N SER A 475 -5.90 11.94 -6.05
CA SER A 475 -6.57 11.07 -5.09
C SER A 475 -6.92 9.79 -5.83
N LEU A 476 -6.18 8.72 -5.54
CA LEU A 476 -6.48 7.40 -6.05
C LEU A 476 -7.50 6.77 -5.13
N VAL A 477 -8.70 6.51 -5.66
CA VAL A 477 -9.76 5.84 -4.91
C VAL A 477 -10.03 4.51 -5.59
N HIS A 478 -9.97 3.43 -4.82
CA HIS A 478 -10.35 2.10 -5.26
C HIS A 478 -11.11 1.40 -4.14
N LYS A 479 -12.44 1.30 -4.30
CA LYS A 479 -13.37 0.74 -3.31
C LYS A 479 -13.13 1.37 -1.92
N ASP A 480 -12.67 0.59 -0.92
CA ASP A 480 -12.44 1.07 0.46
C ASP A 480 -11.00 1.53 0.72
N SER A 481 -10.17 1.59 -0.33
CA SER A 481 -8.81 2.11 -0.23
C SER A 481 -8.70 3.46 -0.92
N ASN A 482 -7.99 4.37 -0.28
CA ASN A 482 -7.68 5.66 -0.87
C ASN A 482 -6.20 5.98 -0.66
N ALA A 483 -5.59 6.63 -1.65
CA ALA A 483 -4.30 7.26 -1.49
C ALA A 483 -4.38 8.70 -1.98
N LYS A 484 -3.67 9.59 -1.32
CA LYS A 484 -3.56 10.99 -1.71
C LYS A 484 -2.09 11.33 -1.84
N TYR A 485 -1.68 11.65 -3.06
CA TYR A 485 -0.34 12.14 -3.33
C TYR A 485 -0.42 13.61 -3.68
N THR A 486 0.30 14.43 -2.91
CA THR A 486 0.26 15.89 -3.03
C THR A 486 1.61 16.41 -3.46
N ASN A 487 1.64 17.32 -4.42
CA ASN A 487 2.74 18.24 -4.62
C ASN A 487 2.25 19.63 -4.29
N ASN A 488 2.85 20.28 -3.28
CA ASN A 488 2.37 21.57 -2.82
C ASN A 488 2.70 22.74 -3.77
N GLY A 489 3.59 22.54 -4.75
CA GLY A 489 3.90 23.50 -5.80
C GLY A 489 4.12 24.94 -5.29
N ALA A 490 3.51 25.91 -5.97
CA ALA A 490 3.58 27.32 -5.62
C ALA A 490 3.03 27.66 -4.21
N SER A 491 2.18 26.82 -3.61
CA SER A 491 1.58 27.07 -2.29
C SER A 491 2.64 27.26 -1.20
N VAL A 492 3.76 26.52 -1.26
CA VAL A 492 4.85 26.64 -0.27
C VAL A 492 5.65 27.94 -0.40
N LYS A 493 5.46 28.68 -1.50
CA LYS A 493 6.10 29.97 -1.78
C LYS A 493 5.18 31.16 -1.50
N PHE A 494 4.01 30.94 -0.90
CA PHE A 494 3.14 32.02 -0.46
C PHE A 494 3.84 32.88 0.60
N THR A 495 3.65 34.21 0.53
CA THR A 495 4.42 35.15 1.37
C THR A 495 3.54 36.14 2.14
N GLY A 496 4.04 36.57 3.31
CA GLY A 496 3.44 37.68 4.05
C GLY A 496 3.52 39.02 3.30
N ALA A 497 4.51 39.17 2.40
CA ALA A 497 4.64 40.35 1.54
C ALA A 497 3.45 40.51 0.60
N TYR A 498 2.93 39.40 0.07
CA TYR A 498 1.72 39.41 -0.74
C TYR A 498 0.48 39.82 0.07
N LEU A 499 0.34 39.33 1.31
CA LEU A 499 -0.74 39.79 2.21
C LEU A 499 -0.71 41.30 2.42
N GLN A 500 0.47 41.85 2.69
CA GLN A 500 0.66 43.30 2.84
C GLN A 500 0.38 44.08 1.54
N GLN A 501 0.71 43.49 0.39
CA GLN A 501 0.40 44.08 -0.91
C GLN A 501 -1.11 44.18 -1.10
N VAL A 502 -1.85 43.08 -0.91
CA VAL A 502 -3.32 43.07 -1.01
C VAL A 502 -3.94 44.04 -0.01
N GLU A 503 -3.39 44.11 1.22
CA GLU A 503 -3.84 45.08 2.23
C GLU A 503 -3.69 46.52 1.75
N ARG A 504 -2.58 46.87 1.10
CA ARG A 504 -2.39 48.22 0.54
C ARG A 504 -3.30 48.49 -0.66
N GLU A 505 -3.37 47.56 -1.61
CA GLU A 505 -4.12 47.72 -2.86
C GLU A 505 -5.63 47.83 -2.61
N GLU A 506 -6.14 47.13 -1.61
CA GLU A 506 -7.56 47.13 -1.28
C GLU A 506 -7.89 47.98 -0.06
N ASN A 507 -6.97 48.86 0.39
CA ASN A 507 -7.12 49.70 1.59
C ASN A 507 -7.61 48.93 2.83
N GLY A 508 -7.09 47.70 3.00
CA GLY A 508 -7.44 46.81 4.10
C GLY A 508 -8.85 46.23 4.02
N SER A 509 -9.53 46.27 2.87
CA SER A 509 -10.95 45.87 2.76
C SER A 509 -11.23 44.42 3.17
N PHE A 510 -10.25 43.51 3.03
CA PHE A 510 -10.40 42.13 3.47
C PHE A 510 -10.34 42.00 5.01
N LEU A 511 -9.74 42.97 5.71
CA LEU A 511 -9.81 43.07 7.16
C LEU A 511 -11.14 43.72 7.53
N ARG A 512 -11.98 42.99 8.24
CA ARG A 512 -13.20 43.60 8.78
C ARG A 512 -12.83 44.67 9.79
N PRO A 513 -13.71 45.66 10.02
CA PRO A 513 -13.53 46.57 11.14
C PRO A 513 -13.26 45.78 12.42
N LEU A 514 -12.26 46.17 13.20
CA LEU A 514 -11.80 45.47 14.42
C LEU A 514 -12.92 45.17 15.45
N ASN A 515 -14.06 45.85 15.34
CA ASN A 515 -15.23 45.64 16.17
C ASN A 515 -16.19 44.53 15.66
N ARG A 516 -16.00 44.00 14.45
CA ARG A 516 -16.72 42.84 13.89
C ARG A 516 -15.87 41.59 14.03
N LYS A 517 -16.53 40.45 14.24
CA LYS A 517 -15.86 39.14 14.29
C LYS A 517 -15.31 38.80 12.92
N GLN A 518 -14.07 38.36 12.90
CA GLN A 518 -13.44 37.74 11.74
C GLN A 518 -12.62 36.54 12.21
N ILE A 519 -12.63 35.48 11.42
CA ILE A 519 -11.87 34.27 11.69
C ILE A 519 -10.83 34.13 10.60
N PHE A 520 -9.57 33.99 11.00
CA PHE A 520 -8.48 33.55 10.15
C PHE A 520 -8.39 32.04 10.34
N TYR A 521 -8.70 31.29 9.29
CA TYR A 521 -8.61 29.84 9.28
C TYR A 521 -7.29 29.41 8.67
N ILE A 522 -6.51 28.61 9.39
CA ILE A 522 -5.24 28.04 8.91
C ILE A 522 -5.34 26.52 8.98
N GLU A 523 -5.20 25.86 7.84
CA GLU A 523 -5.06 24.41 7.76
C GLU A 523 -3.63 23.97 8.11
N GLY A 524 -3.50 22.79 8.72
CA GLY A 524 -2.22 22.22 9.14
C GLY A 524 -1.31 21.91 7.96
N PHE A 525 -1.86 21.46 6.82
CA PHE A 525 -1.08 21.20 5.59
C PHE A 525 -0.31 22.43 5.07
N PHE A 526 -0.82 23.63 5.35
CA PHE A 526 -0.18 24.88 4.96
C PHE A 526 0.99 25.26 5.88
N VAL A 527 1.06 24.69 7.09
CA VAL A 527 2.02 25.12 8.10
C VAL A 527 3.47 24.74 7.74
N PRO A 528 3.76 23.47 7.36
CA PRO A 528 5.08 23.11 6.87
C PRO A 528 5.50 24.01 5.71
N LYS A 529 6.70 24.61 5.80
CA LYS A 529 7.27 25.54 4.80
C LYS A 529 6.63 26.94 4.73
N CYS A 530 5.55 27.23 5.47
CA CYS A 530 4.97 28.59 5.58
C CYS A 530 4.89 29.13 7.03
N GLU A 531 5.77 28.67 7.92
CA GLU A 531 5.84 29.11 9.33
C GLU A 531 6.00 30.63 9.47
N ALA A 532 6.82 31.24 8.59
CA ALA A 532 7.02 32.69 8.59
C ALA A 532 5.73 33.47 8.28
N VAL A 533 4.90 32.96 7.35
CA VAL A 533 3.62 33.59 6.99
C VAL A 533 2.61 33.42 8.10
N THR A 534 2.47 32.22 8.65
CA THR A 534 1.51 31.97 9.74
C THR A 534 1.90 32.74 11.00
N THR A 535 3.21 32.88 11.28
CA THR A 535 3.73 33.81 12.30
C THR A 535 3.35 35.26 12.03
N PHE A 536 3.51 35.70 10.78
CA PHE A 536 3.15 37.05 10.36
C PHE A 536 1.66 37.34 10.59
N ILE A 537 0.77 36.43 10.18
CA ILE A 537 -0.68 36.53 10.38
C ILE A 537 -1.01 36.66 11.87
N VAL A 538 -0.46 35.76 12.71
CA VAL A 538 -0.67 35.81 14.16
C VAL A 538 -0.24 37.14 14.76
N ARG A 539 0.95 37.63 14.42
CA ARG A 539 1.51 38.84 15.01
C ARG A 539 0.82 40.13 14.55
N HIS A 540 0.32 40.19 13.33
CA HIS A 540 -0.18 41.44 12.74
C HIS A 540 -1.71 41.52 12.68
N TYR A 541 -2.38 40.39 12.46
CA TYR A 541 -3.82 40.34 12.18
C TYR A 541 -4.66 39.75 13.32
N ILE A 542 -4.12 38.84 14.14
CA ILE A 542 -4.87 38.21 15.23
C ILE A 542 -4.85 39.10 16.48
N LYS A 543 -5.81 40.03 16.54
CA LYS A 543 -6.00 40.97 17.66
C LYS A 543 -7.47 41.42 17.74
N GLY A 544 -7.91 41.82 18.93
CA GLY A 544 -9.29 42.28 19.13
C GLY A 544 -10.31 41.18 18.80
N ARG A 545 -11.18 41.42 17.80
CA ARG A 545 -12.19 40.46 17.33
C ARG A 545 -11.76 39.67 16.08
N HIS A 546 -10.46 39.61 15.81
CA HIS A 546 -9.88 38.70 14.82
C HIS A 546 -9.37 37.46 15.54
N TYR A 547 -10.02 36.32 15.28
CA TYR A 547 -9.73 35.04 15.92
C TYR A 547 -8.97 34.13 14.98
N LEU A 548 -8.09 33.30 15.53
CA LEU A 548 -7.45 32.22 14.79
C LEU A 548 -8.21 30.91 15.01
N ALA A 549 -8.50 30.22 13.92
CA ALA A 549 -8.96 28.83 13.89
C ALA A 549 -7.89 27.97 13.23
N LEU A 550 -7.31 27.05 13.98
CA LEU A 550 -6.32 26.09 13.51
C LEU A 550 -6.98 24.74 13.28
N ASN A 551 -6.70 24.12 12.14
CA ASN A 551 -7.00 22.71 11.91
C ASN A 551 -5.70 21.91 11.94
N LEU A 552 -5.60 20.86 12.77
CA LEU A 552 -4.40 20.04 12.89
C LEU A 552 -4.09 19.23 11.61
N SER A 553 -5.14 18.86 10.87
CA SER A 553 -5.13 18.27 9.52
C SER A 553 -4.53 16.88 9.35
N ALA A 554 -3.40 16.57 10.00
CA ALA A 554 -2.80 15.24 10.03
C ALA A 554 -1.83 15.08 11.20
N ASP A 555 -1.71 13.87 11.72
CA ASP A 555 -0.86 13.56 12.88
C ASP A 555 0.63 13.75 12.59
N TYR A 556 1.09 13.38 11.39
CA TYR A 556 2.49 13.56 11.01
C TYR A 556 2.89 15.04 11.02
N ILE A 557 2.02 15.94 10.57
CA ILE A 557 2.26 17.40 10.57
C ILE A 557 2.47 17.91 11.99
N VAL A 558 1.63 17.45 12.92
CA VAL A 558 1.76 17.79 14.33
C VAL A 558 3.12 17.35 14.86
N ARG A 559 3.57 16.14 14.51
CA ARG A 559 4.86 15.59 14.97
C ARG A 559 6.06 16.32 14.39
N ILE A 560 6.06 16.60 13.08
CA ILE A 560 7.23 17.19 12.40
C ILE A 560 7.40 18.69 12.66
N ASN A 561 6.31 19.42 12.93
CA ASN A 561 6.31 20.88 13.14
C ASN A 561 5.78 21.27 14.53
N PHE A 562 5.92 20.38 15.53
CA PHE A 562 5.30 20.56 16.84
C PHE A 562 5.52 21.93 17.50
N PRO A 563 6.75 22.50 17.55
CA PRO A 563 6.97 23.80 18.21
C PRO A 563 6.13 24.92 17.57
N HIS A 564 6.00 24.91 16.24
CA HIS A 564 5.26 25.94 15.52
C HIS A 564 3.75 25.67 15.55
N MET A 565 3.33 24.40 15.47
CA MET A 565 1.93 24.01 15.71
C MET A 565 1.45 24.41 17.11
N LEU A 566 2.31 24.27 18.12
CA LEU A 566 2.05 24.75 19.47
C LEU A 566 1.93 26.27 19.53
N PHE A 567 2.81 27.01 18.85
CA PHE A 567 2.69 28.47 18.75
C PHE A 567 1.32 28.88 18.15
N LEU A 568 0.88 28.23 17.08
CA LEU A 568 -0.43 28.49 16.48
C LEU A 568 -1.57 28.11 17.43
N ALA A 569 -1.51 26.93 18.04
CA ALA A 569 -2.51 26.46 19.01
C ALA A 569 -2.65 27.42 20.19
N ASN A 570 -1.52 27.94 20.72
CA ASN A 570 -1.51 28.92 21.81
C ASN A 570 -2.17 30.26 21.43
N ASN A 571 -2.17 30.63 20.16
CA ASN A 571 -2.83 31.85 19.66
C ASN A 571 -4.22 31.59 19.05
N SER A 572 -4.67 30.33 19.00
CA SER A 572 -5.95 29.94 18.43
C SER A 572 -7.09 30.01 19.45
N LEU A 573 -8.26 30.49 19.00
CA LEU A 573 -9.52 30.30 19.73
C LEU A 573 -10.07 28.90 19.44
N PHE A 574 -10.06 28.48 18.18
CA PHE A 574 -10.52 27.16 17.76
C PHE A 574 -9.36 26.27 17.37
N ILE A 575 -9.38 25.03 17.84
CA ILE A 575 -8.46 23.98 17.40
C ILE A 575 -9.32 22.80 16.97
N PHE A 576 -9.34 22.53 15.67
CA PHE A 576 -10.06 21.42 15.07
C PHE A 576 -9.10 20.28 14.79
N GLY A 577 -9.59 19.05 14.97
CA GLY A 577 -8.90 17.85 14.56
C GLY A 577 -9.69 16.59 14.85
N ASN A 578 -9.17 15.46 14.40
CA ASN A 578 -9.66 14.15 14.81
C ASN A 578 -8.89 13.62 16.04
N ARG A 579 -9.34 12.47 16.55
CA ARG A 579 -8.72 11.82 17.69
C ARG A 579 -7.22 11.54 17.49
N VAL A 580 -6.84 11.05 16.32
CA VAL A 580 -5.45 10.67 15.99
C VAL A 580 -4.54 11.91 16.02
N GLU A 581 -4.98 13.02 15.45
CA GLU A 581 -4.24 14.30 15.45
C GLU A 581 -4.07 14.87 16.86
N PHE A 582 -5.13 14.82 17.68
CA PHE A 582 -5.07 15.28 19.07
C PHE A 582 -4.21 14.36 19.95
N ASP A 583 -4.22 13.04 19.70
CA ASP A 583 -3.33 12.11 20.39
C ASP A 583 -1.86 12.33 20.00
N ALA A 584 -1.55 12.63 18.74
CA ALA A 584 -0.21 13.04 18.34
C ALA A 584 0.23 14.34 19.03
N PHE A 585 -0.67 15.33 19.12
CA PHE A 585 -0.39 16.58 19.83
C PHE A 585 -0.12 16.32 21.33
N ARG A 586 -0.96 15.50 21.96
CA ARG A 586 -0.83 15.07 23.36
C ARG A 586 0.52 14.40 23.59
N GLU A 587 0.94 13.50 22.70
CA GLU A 587 2.21 12.79 22.80
C GLU A 587 3.42 13.71 22.67
N CYS A 588 3.42 14.60 21.66
CA CYS A 588 4.49 15.58 21.49
C CYS A 588 4.58 16.55 22.66
N TRP A 589 3.45 16.90 23.28
CA TRP A 589 3.40 17.69 24.50
C TRP A 589 3.92 16.92 25.74
N GLY A 590 3.74 15.60 25.77
CA GLY A 590 4.04 14.75 26.93
C GLY A 590 2.89 14.65 27.94
N ALA A 591 1.64 14.85 27.51
CA ALA A 591 0.46 14.68 28.37
C ALA A 591 -0.02 13.22 28.41
N SER A 592 -0.55 12.77 29.55
CA SER A 592 -1.08 11.40 29.72
C SER A 592 -2.42 11.19 29.03
N CYS A 593 -3.24 12.24 28.89
CA CYS A 593 -4.54 12.20 28.23
C CYS A 593 -4.91 13.57 27.61
N ILE A 594 -5.89 13.59 26.70
CA ILE A 594 -6.37 14.82 26.05
C ILE A 594 -6.87 15.85 27.07
N LYS A 595 -7.45 15.39 28.19
CA LYS A 595 -7.89 16.27 29.28
C LYS A 595 -6.73 17.05 29.90
N GLU A 596 -5.60 16.39 30.12
CA GLU A 596 -4.39 17.03 30.63
C GLU A 596 -3.82 18.01 29.62
N LEU A 597 -3.77 17.63 28.33
CA LEU A 597 -3.37 18.54 27.25
C LEU A 597 -4.25 19.81 27.22
N ALA A 598 -5.57 19.65 27.31
CA ALA A 598 -6.51 20.77 27.31
C ALA A 598 -6.28 21.71 28.50
N ILE A 599 -6.02 21.16 29.69
CA ILE A 599 -5.68 21.94 30.89
C ILE A 599 -4.38 22.71 30.68
N ALA A 600 -3.35 22.08 30.11
CA ALA A 600 -2.07 22.72 29.84
C ALA A 600 -2.22 23.89 28.83
N LEU A 601 -2.88 23.64 27.69
CA LEU A 601 -3.12 24.66 26.66
C LEU A 601 -3.96 25.84 27.19
N ALA A 602 -4.96 25.56 28.03
CA ALA A 602 -5.78 26.59 28.65
C ALA A 602 -5.01 27.42 29.69
N LYS A 603 -4.03 26.81 30.39
CA LYS A 603 -3.20 27.48 31.40
C LYS A 603 -2.15 28.39 30.77
N GLU A 604 -1.56 27.98 29.66
CA GLU A 604 -0.48 28.73 29.00
C GLU A 604 -0.98 29.84 28.07
N SER A 605 -2.23 29.75 27.62
CA SER A 605 -2.79 30.72 26.69
C SER A 605 -3.63 31.81 27.38
N LYS A 606 -3.47 33.05 26.92
CA LYS A 606 -4.37 34.16 27.27
C LYS A 606 -5.66 34.18 26.45
N VAL A 607 -5.74 33.34 25.41
CA VAL A 607 -6.91 33.20 24.54
C VAL A 607 -7.71 32.00 25.03
N PRO A 608 -9.04 32.12 25.21
CA PRO A 608 -9.87 30.96 25.48
C PRO A 608 -9.68 29.86 24.42
N LYS A 609 -9.90 28.61 24.80
CA LYS A 609 -9.76 27.44 23.93
C LYS A 609 -11.11 26.82 23.68
N ILE A 610 -11.34 26.48 22.42
CA ILE A 610 -12.44 25.65 21.94
C ILE A 610 -11.78 24.53 21.13
N LEU A 611 -11.55 23.40 21.78
CA LEU A 611 -11.01 22.19 21.17
C LEU A 611 -12.20 21.39 20.64
N VAL A 612 -12.20 21.11 19.34
CA VAL A 612 -13.26 20.37 18.66
C VAL A 612 -12.65 19.10 18.07
N ILE A 613 -12.97 17.96 18.70
CA ILE A 613 -12.34 16.67 18.44
C ILE A 613 -13.36 15.72 17.82
N THR A 614 -13.13 15.32 16.58
CA THR A 614 -13.98 14.35 15.89
C THR A 614 -13.48 12.92 16.17
N ASN A 615 -14.39 12.03 16.62
CA ASN A 615 -14.09 10.61 16.86
C ASN A 615 -14.87 9.75 15.84
N GLY A 616 -14.56 9.94 14.56
CA GLY A 616 -15.21 9.21 13.46
C GLY A 616 -16.72 9.48 13.39
N ALA A 617 -17.50 8.42 13.16
CA ALA A 617 -18.96 8.48 13.02
C ALA A 617 -19.71 8.36 14.36
N GLU A 618 -19.02 8.30 15.50
CA GLU A 618 -19.65 8.00 16.78
C GLU A 618 -20.04 9.28 17.54
N TYR A 619 -19.09 10.19 17.74
CA TYR A 619 -19.30 11.40 18.52
C TYR A 619 -18.24 12.48 18.27
N VAL A 620 -18.57 13.71 18.67
CA VAL A 620 -17.66 14.86 18.73
C VAL A 620 -17.46 15.28 20.17
N GLU A 621 -16.22 15.45 20.60
CA GLU A 621 -15.88 16.04 21.89
C GLU A 621 -15.61 17.53 21.72
N LEU A 622 -16.18 18.33 22.61
CA LEU A 622 -15.94 19.75 22.71
C LEU A 622 -15.36 20.05 24.09
N ILE A 623 -14.13 20.54 24.13
CA ILE A 623 -13.45 20.91 25.38
C ILE A 623 -13.17 22.40 25.33
N THR A 624 -13.72 23.15 26.29
CA THR A 624 -13.65 24.61 26.21
C THR A 624 -13.67 25.32 27.55
N ASN A 625 -12.89 26.40 27.65
CA ASN A 625 -13.01 27.41 28.71
C ASN A 625 -13.52 28.76 28.15
N TYR A 626 -14.08 28.75 26.94
CA TYR A 626 -14.77 29.90 26.37
C TYR A 626 -16.15 30.03 27.02
N VAL A 627 -16.45 31.23 27.52
CA VAL A 627 -17.75 31.55 28.13
C VAL A 627 -18.54 32.47 27.21
N ASP A 628 -18.04 33.68 27.00
CA ASP A 628 -18.60 34.68 26.10
C ASP A 628 -17.53 35.70 25.71
N GLU A 629 -17.89 36.72 24.92
CA GLU A 629 -16.95 37.74 24.44
C GLU A 629 -16.42 38.74 25.49
N LYS A 630 -17.17 38.96 26.56
CA LYS A 630 -16.86 39.94 27.61
C LYS A 630 -16.14 39.31 28.79
N SER A 631 -16.27 38.00 28.91
CA SER A 631 -15.65 37.19 29.94
C SER A 631 -14.24 36.75 29.53
N GLY A 632 -13.30 36.75 30.48
CA GLY A 632 -12.01 36.05 30.30
C GLY A 632 -12.21 34.53 30.20
N PRO A 633 -11.12 33.76 30.02
CA PRO A 633 -11.20 32.30 30.04
C PRO A 633 -11.80 31.82 31.37
N GLY A 634 -12.86 31.01 31.28
CA GLY A 634 -13.51 30.41 32.44
C GLY A 634 -12.86 29.10 32.89
N ASN A 635 -13.63 28.28 33.59
CA ASN A 635 -13.25 26.90 33.87
C ASN A 635 -13.43 26.03 32.61
N LEU A 636 -12.57 25.03 32.45
CA LEU A 636 -12.71 24.04 31.38
C LEU A 636 -13.99 23.20 31.59
N THR A 637 -14.73 23.07 30.50
CA THR A 637 -15.94 22.26 30.37
C THR A 637 -15.74 21.23 29.27
N PHE A 638 -16.40 20.08 29.42
CA PHE A 638 -16.25 18.92 28.55
C PHE A 638 -17.65 18.49 28.09
N TYR A 639 -17.87 18.46 26.80
CA TYR A 639 -19.12 18.01 26.19
C TYR A 639 -18.82 16.89 25.20
N SER A 640 -19.73 15.93 25.10
CA SER A 640 -19.74 14.93 24.04
C SER A 640 -21.09 14.97 23.33
N PHE A 641 -21.04 14.98 22.00
CA PHE A 641 -22.22 15.00 21.13
C PHE A 641 -22.19 13.77 20.24
N HIS A 642 -23.14 12.85 20.45
CA HIS A 642 -23.28 11.69 19.57
C HIS A 642 -23.73 12.11 18.18
N ILE A 643 -23.12 11.51 17.18
CA ILE A 643 -23.47 11.69 15.77
C ILE A 643 -24.55 10.66 15.44
N THR A 644 -25.61 11.08 14.75
CA THR A 644 -26.54 10.13 14.16
C THR A 644 -25.85 9.48 12.96
N PRO A 645 -25.67 8.15 12.94
CA PRO A 645 -24.97 7.46 11.85
C PRO A 645 -25.64 7.75 10.50
N ALA A 646 -24.84 7.94 9.46
CA ALA A 646 -25.35 8.02 8.09
C ALA A 646 -25.95 6.66 7.69
N GLU A 647 -27.18 6.64 7.20
CA GLU A 647 -27.83 5.40 6.74
C GLU A 647 -27.11 4.75 5.54
N ASN A 648 -26.56 5.58 4.64
CA ASN A 648 -25.78 5.14 3.48
C ASN A 648 -24.56 6.06 3.30
N VAL A 649 -23.35 5.50 3.33
CA VAL A 649 -22.12 6.26 3.10
C VAL A 649 -21.75 6.18 1.62
N THR A 650 -21.73 7.34 0.93
CA THR A 650 -21.42 7.42 -0.51
C THR A 650 -20.00 7.93 -0.78
N ASP A 651 -19.58 9.01 -0.12
CA ASP A 651 -18.20 9.53 -0.17
C ASP A 651 -17.92 10.37 1.09
N ALA A 652 -16.93 9.97 1.88
CA ALA A 652 -16.54 10.67 3.10
C ALA A 652 -15.49 11.78 2.87
N THR A 653 -15.02 11.96 1.64
CA THR A 653 -13.98 12.93 1.30
C THR A 653 -14.45 14.36 1.57
N GLY A 654 -13.67 15.12 2.34
CA GLY A 654 -14.00 16.52 2.65
C GLY A 654 -15.09 16.70 3.71
N CYS A 655 -15.60 15.63 4.32
CA CYS A 655 -16.57 15.71 5.41
C CYS A 655 -16.07 16.57 6.59
N GLY A 656 -14.78 16.48 6.92
CA GLY A 656 -14.16 17.35 7.93
C GLY A 656 -14.20 18.84 7.55
N ASP A 657 -14.02 19.17 6.27
CA ASP A 657 -14.10 20.55 5.77
C ASP A 657 -15.54 21.09 5.90
N VAL A 658 -16.55 20.26 5.61
CA VAL A 658 -17.98 20.58 5.82
C VAL A 658 -18.29 20.80 7.30
N PHE A 659 -17.81 19.91 8.16
CA PHE A 659 -17.99 20.03 9.60
C PHE A 659 -17.42 21.36 10.12
N VAL A 660 -16.16 21.66 9.79
CA VAL A 660 -15.49 22.91 10.22
C VAL A 660 -16.24 24.13 9.69
N SER A 661 -16.66 24.12 8.42
CA SER A 661 -17.40 25.22 7.79
C SER A 661 -18.71 25.50 8.51
N ALA A 662 -19.52 24.46 8.74
CA ALA A 662 -20.81 24.57 9.41
C ALA A 662 -20.63 25.05 10.87
N PHE A 663 -19.63 24.54 11.57
CA PHE A 663 -19.33 24.97 12.94
C PHE A 663 -18.97 26.46 13.00
N LEU A 664 -18.09 26.93 12.11
CA LEU A 664 -17.66 28.33 12.05
C LEU A 664 -18.80 29.25 11.60
N HIS A 665 -19.64 28.81 10.65
CA HIS A 665 -20.83 29.53 10.18
C HIS A 665 -21.78 29.82 11.35
N GLU A 666 -22.17 28.77 12.09
CA GLU A 666 -23.07 28.88 13.23
C GLU A 666 -22.51 29.77 14.34
N TRP A 667 -21.20 29.64 14.61
CA TRP A 667 -20.56 30.47 15.63
C TRP A 667 -20.55 31.96 15.23
N LEU A 668 -20.30 32.27 13.96
CA LEU A 668 -20.39 33.64 13.44
C LEU A 668 -21.82 34.19 13.51
N ASN A 669 -22.83 33.32 13.39
CA ASN A 669 -24.25 33.64 13.59
C ASN A 669 -24.70 33.65 15.06
N LYS A 670 -23.76 33.54 16.00
CA LYS A 670 -23.98 33.63 17.46
C LYS A 670 -24.76 32.45 18.07
N SER A 671 -24.78 31.32 17.40
CA SER A 671 -25.29 30.07 17.96
C SER A 671 -24.43 29.63 19.15
N SER A 672 -25.02 28.87 20.09
CA SER A 672 -24.25 28.26 21.19
C SER A 672 -23.27 27.22 20.64
N LEU A 673 -22.20 26.92 21.38
CA LEU A 673 -21.23 25.90 20.93
C LEU A 673 -21.88 24.52 20.75
N SER A 674 -22.88 24.20 21.56
CA SER A 674 -23.66 22.97 21.41
C SER A 674 -24.48 22.95 20.13
N GLN A 675 -25.06 24.09 19.72
CA GLN A 675 -25.76 24.22 18.45
C GLN A 675 -24.78 24.14 17.27
N CYS A 676 -23.61 24.80 17.38
CA CYS A 676 -22.56 24.73 16.37
C CYS A 676 -22.14 23.28 16.10
N ALA A 677 -21.89 22.50 17.16
CA ALA A 677 -21.52 21.08 17.05
C ALA A 677 -22.63 20.24 16.41
N ARG A 678 -23.90 20.44 16.80
CA ARG A 678 -25.04 19.68 16.25
C ARG A 678 -25.25 19.95 14.76
N VAL A 679 -25.27 21.21 14.35
CA VAL A 679 -25.44 21.61 12.95
C VAL A 679 -24.26 21.08 12.11
N ALA A 680 -23.03 21.22 12.63
CA ALA A 680 -21.84 20.70 11.98
C ALA A 680 -21.90 19.17 11.77
N CYS A 681 -22.34 18.41 12.78
CA CYS A 681 -22.55 16.97 12.64
C CYS A 681 -23.63 16.66 11.58
N GLY A 682 -24.76 17.36 11.60
CA GLY A 682 -25.85 17.14 10.65
C GLY A 682 -25.45 17.38 9.19
N LEU A 683 -24.77 18.50 8.91
CA LEU A 683 -24.29 18.79 7.55
C LEU A 683 -23.19 17.82 7.11
N ALA A 684 -22.28 17.45 8.01
CA ALA A 684 -21.24 16.46 7.75
C ALA A 684 -21.85 15.09 7.39
N THR A 685 -22.81 14.59 8.18
CA THR A 685 -23.55 13.36 7.90
C THR A 685 -24.25 13.41 6.55
N LYS A 686 -24.93 14.51 6.22
CA LYS A 686 -25.62 14.68 4.92
C LYS A 686 -24.63 14.75 3.75
N SER A 687 -23.47 15.37 3.93
CA SER A 687 -22.43 15.42 2.90
C SER A 687 -21.91 14.03 2.55
N ILE A 688 -21.76 13.15 3.55
CA ILE A 688 -21.32 11.77 3.33
C ILE A 688 -22.37 10.95 2.56
N GLN A 689 -23.66 11.32 2.64
CA GLN A 689 -24.78 10.64 1.96
C GLN A 689 -24.99 11.07 0.49
N ASN A 690 -24.52 12.26 0.08
CA ASN A 690 -24.82 12.89 -1.22
C ASN A 690 -23.57 13.10 -2.11
N ASN A 691 -22.70 12.10 -2.25
CA ASN A 691 -21.47 12.11 -3.08
C ASN A 691 -20.34 13.07 -2.63
N GLY A 692 -20.16 13.29 -1.32
CA GLY A 692 -18.96 13.94 -0.76
C GLY A 692 -18.64 15.30 -1.39
N ARG A 693 -17.39 15.56 -1.80
CA ARG A 693 -16.97 16.84 -2.43
C ARG A 693 -17.73 17.19 -3.72
N CYS A 694 -18.53 16.29 -4.30
CA CYS A 694 -19.13 16.48 -5.62
C CYS A 694 -20.44 17.28 -5.62
N SER A 695 -20.97 17.67 -4.46
CA SER A 695 -22.29 18.32 -4.34
C SER A 695 -22.28 19.82 -4.03
N TYR A 696 -21.16 20.54 -4.23
CA TYR A 696 -21.11 22.01 -4.03
C TYR A 696 -22.15 22.82 -4.84
N ARG A 697 -22.82 22.18 -5.82
CA ARG A 697 -23.92 22.76 -6.61
C ARG A 697 -25.30 22.69 -5.95
N GLU A 698 -25.52 21.77 -5.00
CA GLU A 698 -26.80 21.69 -4.30
C GLU A 698 -26.77 22.69 -3.14
N SER A 699 -27.60 23.72 -3.23
CA SER A 699 -27.75 24.70 -2.18
C SER A 699 -28.13 23.99 -0.87
N PHE A 700 -27.35 24.17 0.19
CA PHE A 700 -27.65 23.69 1.55
C PHE A 700 -28.89 24.37 2.18
N THR A 701 -29.77 24.95 1.36
CA THR A 701 -30.94 25.79 1.71
C THR A 701 -32.06 25.06 2.43
N SER A 702 -31.90 23.77 2.74
CA SER A 702 -32.94 22.95 3.39
C SER A 702 -32.49 22.30 4.71
N VAL A 703 -31.46 22.81 5.39
CA VAL A 703 -31.02 22.32 6.71
C VAL A 703 -31.26 23.37 7.78
#